data_AF-A0A7X2N0Q0-F1
#
_entry.id   AF-A0A7X2N0Q0-F1
#
_cell.length_a   1.000
_cell.length_b   1.000
_cell.length_c   1.000
_cell.angle_alpha   90.00
_cell.angle_beta   90.00
_cell.angle_gamma   90.00
#
_symmetry.space_group_name_H-M   'P 1'
#
loop_
_entity.id
_entity.type
_entity.pdbx_description
1 polymer ?
#
loop_
_entity_poly.entity_id
_entity_poly.type
_entity_poly.pdbx_seq_one_letter_code
_entity_poly.pdbx_strand_id
1 'polypeptide(L)'
;MRRKRAKHNVWDKRIVPILVASILLFTLMISPFTKPLGAEAAAISQQSSDDRITITKSVEVVDDTEREFKVTLNIKNSISKHADDTTLYNVVVTDVVDNGFSIVGSNGNTILKSLGSMAHNSSQTITYNIKAKSGVSGYKNVNTSSAKVNYQYKYKETYSDWNWPFVHTRWVTKDTFLQIKSPTIYVKPENIDVPDPEEGKITLNKSAVKTGDGQYRISFDVAGKIQKADPKQADIVVVIDKSTSMSYDSRGTSSGYDNSRIKAVKESVKKLAQDVLGNTSINKGNNIKIAIASFSENANIDLNFSTSINDINTAVGGQGTGIKIYTNQGTNTEAGIKMAGKLLDDSKKDRPDAMRFVVMFTDGLPTFYLAGTDNTPANVKGPGSDSPDACFGYAQEEYNRVIGGITSYGGIGRNNRDYYYYSNAGTVKNPPKPRHADAKFYSVGFTSSDTTDNNMMINFLSSTQNVMKIKDDKDKKKFSDKYCTGSTAAIGTIFGDITNQIKQSISSIVDNAVISDVVSDEFVIPNNVGSNVKVSVNNTKIKDSEVLSSMVKSVNGQNIVFDLSKVPQEIDKNGMVKISVSFFVNVRDKYFSGNKINTNNGDAVLNYKDPKTHNQATPIKVKSPTVDIAPVEGMLYVSKYVDLKGISKADKTSNEFPIYIEKVANPKTATQADLSRYAFNVTAGTTSTMDFYLRGQSTDITKINNALDMGKNYITAGTYKASEIVPMDYQKASIQYSYTGNDNDWTTGDTFEITKEHNKVYIKVTNNLVNNTYWRDSSNSKNEFNLAE
;
A
#
# COMPACT_ATOMS: atom_id res chain seq x y z
N MET A 1 -6.98 12.59 70.43
CA MET A 1 -8.30 12.46 71.10
C MET A 1 -8.94 11.10 70.73
N ARG A 2 -10.05 10.73 71.38
CA ARG A 2 -10.96 9.53 71.23
C ARG A 2 -10.69 8.58 70.01
N ARG A 3 -10.35 7.29 70.19
CA ARG A 3 -11.20 6.06 70.48
C ARG A 3 -12.08 5.63 69.27
N LYS A 4 -12.22 4.36 68.83
CA LYS A 4 -11.85 2.96 69.26
C LYS A 4 -11.29 2.18 68.01
N ARG A 5 -10.50 1.08 68.03
CA ARG A 5 -10.65 -0.34 68.52
C ARG A 5 -11.91 -1.09 68.03
N ALA A 6 -11.91 -2.38 67.63
CA ALA A 6 -10.85 -3.36 67.25
C ALA A 6 -11.44 -4.76 66.83
N LYS A 7 -10.69 -5.58 66.04
CA LYS A 7 -10.74 -7.09 65.94
C LYS A 7 -12.05 -7.74 65.38
N HIS A 8 -12.16 -9.00 64.90
CA HIS A 8 -11.28 -10.13 64.43
C HIS A 8 -12.13 -10.98 63.42
N ASN A 9 -11.62 -11.69 62.39
CA ASN A 9 -11.04 -13.07 62.34
C ASN A 9 -11.98 -14.22 62.82
N VAL A 10 -12.07 -15.45 62.24
CA VAL A 10 -11.24 -16.25 61.28
C VAL A 10 -12.12 -17.20 60.40
N TRP A 11 -11.48 -17.98 59.50
CA TRP A 11 -11.88 -19.21 58.74
C TRP A 11 -12.28 -19.00 57.24
N ASP A 12 -11.87 -19.74 56.20
CA ASP A 12 -11.20 -21.07 55.97
C ASP A 12 -12.21 -22.26 55.91
N LYS A 13 -12.34 -23.13 54.88
CA LYS A 13 -11.34 -23.84 54.01
C LYS A 13 -11.84 -24.04 52.54
N ARG A 14 -11.00 -24.06 51.46
CA ARG A 14 -10.28 -25.18 50.74
C ARG A 14 -11.25 -26.27 50.16
N ILE A 15 -11.05 -27.03 49.06
CA ILE A 15 -9.94 -27.47 48.14
C ILE A 15 -10.62 -28.03 46.82
N VAL A 16 -10.16 -28.14 45.55
CA VAL A 16 -8.87 -28.17 44.76
C VAL A 16 -8.29 -29.60 44.51
N PRO A 17 -7.91 -30.08 43.27
CA PRO A 17 -8.23 -29.75 41.84
C PRO A 17 -8.27 -31.00 40.84
N ILE A 18 -8.11 -30.78 39.50
CA ILE A 18 -7.62 -31.71 38.41
C ILE A 18 -8.51 -32.86 37.83
N LEU A 19 -8.75 -32.80 36.50
CA LEU A 19 -8.74 -33.89 35.47
C LEU A 19 -8.87 -33.22 34.05
N VAL A 20 -8.36 -33.63 32.87
CA VAL A 20 -7.56 -34.76 32.31
C VAL A 20 -8.34 -35.90 31.58
N ALA A 21 -8.13 -36.02 30.24
CA ALA A 21 -8.50 -37.14 29.32
C ALA A 21 -10.03 -37.45 29.16
N SER A 22 -10.62 -38.10 28.13
CA SER A 22 -10.31 -38.56 26.74
C SER A 22 -11.59 -39.24 26.15
N ILE A 23 -11.87 -39.56 24.86
CA ILE A 23 -11.22 -39.41 23.52
C ILE A 23 -12.27 -39.64 22.37
N LEU A 24 -12.11 -38.98 21.20
CA LEU A 24 -12.76 -39.28 19.87
C LEU A 24 -14.33 -39.22 19.78
N LEU A 25 -15.02 -39.19 18.62
CA LEU A 25 -14.68 -39.40 17.20
C LEU A 25 -15.57 -38.58 16.20
N PHE A 26 -14.96 -37.91 15.20
CA PHE A 26 -15.50 -37.56 13.84
C PHE A 26 -16.76 -36.66 13.69
N THR A 27 -16.98 -35.89 12.60
CA THR A 27 -16.17 -35.64 11.37
C THR A 27 -16.14 -34.13 11.06
N LEU A 28 -15.01 -33.60 10.60
CA LEU A 28 -14.89 -32.26 9.99
C LEU A 28 -14.48 -32.40 8.52
N MET A 29 -15.21 -31.75 7.61
CA MET A 29 -14.66 -31.35 6.31
C MET A 29 -14.32 -29.86 6.39
N ILE A 30 -13.03 -29.54 6.51
CA ILE A 30 -12.49 -28.22 6.20
C ILE A 30 -11.69 -28.35 4.91
N SER A 31 -12.07 -27.59 3.88
CA SER A 31 -11.15 -27.21 2.80
C SER A 31 -10.48 -25.88 3.17
N PRO A 32 -9.17 -25.85 3.46
CA PRO A 32 -8.49 -24.62 3.87
C PRO A 32 -8.15 -23.77 2.64
N PHE A 33 -9.02 -22.82 2.29
CA PHE A 33 -8.64 -21.73 1.37
C PHE A 33 -7.78 -20.68 2.09
N THR A 34 -6.57 -21.08 2.48
CA THR A 34 -5.53 -20.17 2.97
C THR A 34 -4.96 -19.34 1.82
N LYS A 35 -5.69 -18.31 1.41
CA LYS A 35 -5.06 -17.13 0.81
C LYS A 35 -4.32 -16.35 1.91
N PRO A 36 -3.10 -15.84 1.66
CA PRO A 36 -2.45 -14.93 2.60
C PRO A 36 -3.22 -13.60 2.66
N LEU A 37 -3.22 -12.95 3.83
CA LEU A 37 -3.79 -11.62 4.06
C LEU A 37 -2.92 -10.51 3.44
N GLY A 38 -2.85 -10.49 2.12
CA GLY A 38 -2.53 -9.28 1.37
C GLY A 38 -3.65 -8.25 1.53
N ALA A 39 -3.30 -6.96 1.52
CA ALA A 39 -4.28 -5.89 1.68
C ALA A 39 -5.11 -5.66 0.39
N GLU A 40 -6.10 -6.51 0.15
CA GLU A 40 -7.22 -6.18 -0.73
C GLU A 40 -7.95 -4.96 -0.13
N ALA A 41 -8.04 -3.86 -0.88
CA ALA A 41 -8.72 -2.65 -0.42
C ALA A 41 -10.22 -2.94 -0.22
N ALA A 42 -10.79 -2.48 0.89
CA ALA A 42 -12.16 -2.82 1.27
C ALA A 42 -13.18 -2.17 0.30
N ALA A 43 -13.54 -2.89 -0.78
CA ALA A 43 -14.31 -2.32 -1.88
C ALA A 43 -15.64 -1.68 -1.42
N ILE A 44 -15.93 -0.46 -1.88
CA ILE A 44 -17.14 0.28 -1.52
C ILE A 44 -18.33 -0.42 -2.17
N SER A 45 -19.13 -1.12 -1.37
CA SER A 45 -20.26 -1.95 -1.82
C SER A 45 -21.60 -1.25 -1.65
N GLN A 46 -22.53 -1.57 -2.55
CA GLN A 46 -23.96 -1.23 -2.51
C GLN A 46 -24.76 -2.43 -3.03
N GLN A 47 -25.87 -2.75 -2.38
CA GLN A 47 -26.70 -3.93 -2.69
C GLN A 47 -28.14 -3.52 -2.99
N SER A 48 -28.77 -4.21 -3.94
CA SER A 48 -30.21 -4.12 -4.24
C SER A 48 -30.76 -5.50 -4.58
N SER A 49 -32.05 -5.74 -4.33
CA SER A 49 -32.67 -7.06 -4.48
C SER A 49 -34.19 -6.99 -4.67
N ASP A 50 -34.74 -7.94 -5.42
CA ASP A 50 -36.18 -8.23 -5.45
C ASP A 50 -36.47 -9.66 -4.94
N ASP A 51 -37.64 -10.21 -5.28
CA ASP A 51 -38.08 -11.57 -4.92
C ASP A 51 -37.26 -12.71 -5.57
N ARG A 52 -36.31 -12.42 -6.46
CA ARG A 52 -35.65 -13.43 -7.34
C ARG A 52 -34.17 -13.19 -7.58
N ILE A 53 -33.70 -11.97 -7.53
CA ILE A 53 -32.32 -11.62 -7.87
C ILE A 53 -31.74 -10.66 -6.84
N THR A 54 -30.48 -10.87 -6.48
CA THR A 54 -29.71 -9.98 -5.62
C THR A 54 -28.50 -9.50 -6.39
N ILE A 55 -28.26 -8.19 -6.40
CA ILE A 55 -27.12 -7.58 -7.07
C ILE A 55 -26.32 -6.78 -6.06
N THR A 56 -25.04 -7.11 -5.92
CA THR A 56 -24.08 -6.34 -5.13
C THR A 56 -23.07 -5.74 -6.09
N LYS A 57 -23.05 -4.40 -6.18
CA LYS A 57 -22.02 -3.64 -6.89
C LYS A 57 -20.97 -3.20 -5.89
N SER A 58 -19.71 -3.53 -6.13
CA SER A 58 -18.58 -2.99 -5.37
C SER A 58 -17.58 -2.29 -6.29
N VAL A 59 -16.86 -1.31 -5.76
CA VAL A 59 -15.81 -0.59 -6.47
C VAL A 59 -14.58 -0.49 -5.60
N GLU A 60 -13.45 -0.91 -6.15
CA GLU A 60 -12.11 -0.82 -5.54
C GLU A 60 -11.22 0.13 -6.35
N VAL A 61 -10.25 0.76 -5.70
CA VAL A 61 -9.25 1.60 -6.37
C VAL A 61 -8.14 0.68 -6.92
N VAL A 62 -7.92 0.71 -8.24
CA VAL A 62 -6.93 -0.14 -8.93
C VAL A 62 -5.54 0.50 -8.91
N ASP A 63 -5.47 1.83 -9.02
CA ASP A 63 -4.21 2.56 -9.14
C ASP A 63 -3.95 3.56 -8.02
N ASP A 64 -2.67 3.86 -7.80
CA ASP A 64 -2.24 4.79 -6.75
C ASP A 64 -2.33 6.26 -7.19
N THR A 65 -2.77 6.51 -8.43
CA THR A 65 -3.21 7.85 -8.85
C THR A 65 -4.64 8.12 -8.41
N GLU A 66 -5.41 7.11 -7.99
CA GLU A 66 -6.83 7.22 -7.62
C GLU A 66 -7.67 7.77 -8.80
N ARG A 67 -7.32 7.32 -10.01
CA ARG A 67 -8.00 7.66 -11.26
C ARG A 67 -8.39 6.42 -12.06
N GLU A 68 -7.93 5.21 -11.69
CA GLU A 68 -8.43 3.95 -12.22
C GLU A 68 -9.03 3.06 -11.11
N PHE A 69 -10.19 2.47 -11.39
CA PHE A 69 -11.02 1.74 -10.44
C PHE A 69 -11.56 0.45 -11.08
N LYS A 70 -11.71 -0.61 -10.29
CA LYS A 70 -12.30 -1.88 -10.73
C LYS A 70 -13.70 -1.98 -10.17
N VAL A 71 -14.66 -2.06 -11.07
CA VAL A 71 -16.07 -2.29 -10.75
C VAL A 71 -16.33 -3.79 -10.80
N THR A 72 -16.92 -4.31 -9.74
CA THR A 72 -17.34 -5.71 -9.63
C THR A 72 -18.84 -5.75 -9.39
N LEU A 73 -19.57 -6.49 -10.22
CA LEU A 73 -20.99 -6.80 -10.04
C LEU A 73 -21.10 -8.28 -9.70
N ASN A 74 -21.59 -8.60 -8.51
CA ASN A 74 -22.01 -9.96 -8.17
C ASN A 74 -23.53 -10.04 -8.32
N ILE A 75 -23.99 -10.86 -9.26
CA ILE A 75 -25.41 -11.14 -9.53
C ILE A 75 -25.68 -12.53 -8.98
N LYS A 76 -26.62 -12.66 -8.04
CA LYS A 76 -27.08 -13.94 -7.49
C LYS A 76 -28.54 -14.19 -7.87
N ASN A 77 -28.82 -15.38 -8.39
CA ASN A 77 -30.18 -15.92 -8.44
C ASN A 77 -30.59 -16.33 -7.01
N SER A 78 -31.54 -15.59 -6.45
CA SER A 78 -32.08 -15.76 -5.10
C SER A 78 -33.50 -16.34 -5.10
N ILE A 79 -34.00 -16.85 -6.24
CA ILE A 79 -35.25 -17.63 -6.31
C ILE A 79 -35.18 -18.79 -5.33
N SER A 80 -36.26 -19.01 -4.59
CA SER A 80 -36.42 -20.11 -3.64
C SER A 80 -36.94 -21.39 -4.30
N LYS A 81 -36.74 -22.55 -3.64
CA LYS A 81 -37.05 -23.90 -4.15
C LYS A 81 -38.53 -24.19 -4.51
N HIS A 82 -39.45 -23.27 -4.28
CA HIS A 82 -40.89 -23.46 -4.52
C HIS A 82 -41.39 -22.95 -5.88
N ALA A 83 -40.50 -22.52 -6.78
CA ALA A 83 -40.82 -22.30 -8.18
C ALA A 83 -40.60 -23.60 -9.00
N ASP A 84 -41.55 -23.95 -9.87
CA ASP A 84 -41.48 -25.10 -10.79
C ASP A 84 -40.27 -25.07 -11.74
N ASP A 85 -39.75 -23.87 -12.01
CA ASP A 85 -38.46 -23.64 -12.64
C ASP A 85 -37.72 -22.58 -11.82
N THR A 86 -36.60 -22.98 -11.23
CA THR A 86 -35.76 -22.10 -10.41
C THR A 86 -34.67 -21.41 -11.23
N THR A 87 -34.68 -21.62 -12.55
CA THR A 87 -33.68 -21.09 -13.48
C THR A 87 -34.11 -19.72 -14.00
N LEU A 88 -33.24 -18.73 -13.85
CA LEU A 88 -33.35 -17.50 -14.63
C LEU A 88 -32.76 -17.73 -16.02
N TYR A 89 -33.45 -17.30 -17.06
CA TYR A 89 -33.04 -17.41 -18.46
C TYR A 89 -32.78 -16.02 -19.06
N ASN A 90 -31.92 -15.96 -20.07
CA ASN A 90 -31.60 -14.73 -20.81
C ASN A 90 -31.27 -13.56 -19.87
N VAL A 91 -30.47 -13.83 -18.82
CA VAL A 91 -30.05 -12.83 -17.83
C VAL A 91 -29.07 -11.88 -18.50
N VAL A 92 -29.50 -10.64 -18.72
CA VAL A 92 -28.68 -9.60 -19.36
C VAL A 92 -28.48 -8.45 -18.37
N VAL A 93 -27.21 -8.19 -18.04
CA VAL A 93 -26.79 -7.10 -17.18
C VAL A 93 -26.34 -5.92 -18.04
N THR A 94 -26.88 -4.74 -17.76
CA THR A 94 -26.46 -3.46 -18.36
C THR A 94 -25.99 -2.52 -17.27
N ASP A 95 -24.79 -1.97 -17.38
CA ASP A 95 -24.24 -1.01 -16.42
C ASP A 95 -23.70 0.23 -17.15
N VAL A 96 -23.99 1.43 -16.64
CA VAL A 96 -23.71 2.71 -17.30
C VAL A 96 -22.91 3.62 -16.36
N VAL A 97 -21.64 3.80 -16.70
CA VAL A 97 -20.67 4.61 -15.96
C VAL A 97 -20.93 6.10 -16.19
N ASP A 98 -20.66 6.93 -15.19
CA ASP A 98 -20.82 8.39 -15.27
C ASP A 98 -19.91 9.02 -16.34
N ASN A 99 -20.38 10.11 -16.95
CA ASN A 99 -19.71 10.77 -18.07
C ASN A 99 -18.30 11.29 -17.73
N GLY A 100 -17.97 11.49 -16.45
CA GLY A 100 -16.62 11.80 -15.95
C GLY A 100 -15.64 10.62 -15.99
N PHE A 101 -16.07 9.41 -16.37
CA PHE A 101 -15.22 8.23 -16.50
C PHE A 101 -15.37 7.59 -17.88
N SER A 102 -14.44 6.70 -18.23
CA SER A 102 -14.49 5.83 -19.41
C SER A 102 -14.15 4.40 -19.01
N ILE A 103 -14.78 3.41 -19.63
CA ILE A 103 -14.43 1.99 -19.43
C ILE A 103 -13.07 1.73 -20.09
N VAL A 104 -12.16 1.06 -19.39
CA VAL A 104 -10.83 0.75 -19.92
C VAL A 104 -10.97 -0.30 -21.01
N GLY A 105 -10.46 0.01 -22.21
CA GLY A 105 -10.51 -0.89 -23.37
C GLY A 105 -11.82 -0.89 -24.15
N SER A 106 -12.72 0.09 -23.96
CA SER A 106 -13.90 0.26 -24.83
C SER A 106 -14.16 1.73 -25.21
N ASN A 107 -14.85 1.93 -26.32
CA ASN A 107 -15.15 3.25 -26.88
C ASN A 107 -16.44 3.89 -26.31
N GLY A 108 -16.81 3.55 -25.06
CA GLY A 108 -18.07 4.02 -24.48
C GLY A 108 -18.16 3.88 -22.95
N ASN A 109 -19.29 4.31 -22.41
CA ASN A 109 -19.55 4.31 -20.96
C ASN A 109 -20.48 3.16 -20.51
N THR A 110 -20.88 2.26 -21.41
CA THR A 110 -21.86 1.19 -21.14
C THR A 110 -21.22 -0.20 -21.22
N ILE A 111 -21.40 -1.01 -20.18
CA ILE A 111 -21.24 -2.46 -20.21
C ILE A 111 -22.58 -3.10 -20.56
N LEU A 112 -22.58 -4.03 -21.50
CA LEU A 112 -23.70 -4.95 -21.77
C LEU A 112 -23.15 -6.38 -21.73
N LYS A 113 -23.70 -7.23 -20.86
CA LYS A 113 -23.23 -8.61 -20.67
C LYS A 113 -24.41 -9.57 -20.50
N SER A 114 -24.55 -10.49 -21.44
CA SER A 114 -25.35 -11.70 -21.22
C SER A 114 -24.60 -12.66 -20.29
N LEU A 115 -25.31 -13.17 -19.29
CA LEU A 115 -24.89 -14.22 -18.37
C LEU A 115 -25.52 -15.58 -18.73
N GLY A 116 -26.36 -15.63 -19.78
CA GLY A 116 -27.06 -16.83 -20.22
C GLY A 116 -28.17 -17.23 -19.25
N SER A 117 -28.13 -18.48 -18.76
CA SER A 117 -29.01 -18.97 -17.71
C SER A 117 -28.29 -19.05 -16.36
N MET A 118 -29.05 -18.88 -15.28
CA MET A 118 -28.57 -18.95 -13.89
C MET A 118 -29.47 -19.85 -13.07
N ALA A 119 -28.95 -20.98 -12.61
CA ALA A 119 -29.66 -21.93 -11.75
C ALA A 119 -29.90 -21.38 -10.33
N HIS A 120 -30.77 -22.04 -9.56
CA HIS A 120 -31.04 -21.75 -8.15
C HIS A 120 -29.78 -21.49 -7.32
N ASN A 121 -29.75 -20.42 -6.51
CA ASN A 121 -28.61 -20.01 -5.68
C ASN A 121 -27.28 -19.74 -6.41
N SER A 122 -27.22 -19.85 -7.74
CA SER A 122 -26.00 -19.55 -8.51
C SER A 122 -25.69 -18.05 -8.51
N SER A 123 -24.39 -17.74 -8.42
CA SER A 123 -23.85 -16.37 -8.51
C SER A 123 -22.92 -16.27 -9.70
N GLN A 124 -23.06 -15.21 -10.50
CA GLN A 124 -22.09 -14.84 -11.54
C GLN A 124 -21.51 -13.46 -11.25
N THR A 125 -20.23 -13.28 -11.60
CA THR A 125 -19.49 -12.04 -11.36
C THR A 125 -19.07 -11.40 -12.67
N ILE A 126 -19.36 -10.11 -12.83
CA ILE A 126 -18.85 -9.26 -13.93
C ILE A 126 -17.83 -8.31 -13.34
N THR A 127 -16.68 -8.18 -13.98
CA THR A 127 -15.58 -7.31 -13.54
C THR A 127 -15.10 -6.46 -14.72
N TYR A 128 -14.93 -5.16 -14.51
CA TYR A 128 -14.38 -4.25 -15.52
C TYR A 128 -13.67 -3.06 -14.87
N ASN A 129 -12.65 -2.51 -15.54
CA ASN A 129 -11.97 -1.30 -15.10
C ASN A 129 -12.62 -0.04 -15.69
N ILE A 130 -12.62 1.04 -14.93
CA ILE A 130 -13.00 2.39 -15.36
C ILE A 130 -11.87 3.37 -15.02
N LYS A 131 -11.72 4.41 -15.83
CA LYS A 131 -10.74 5.47 -15.64
C LYS A 131 -11.39 6.85 -15.64
N ALA A 132 -11.04 7.70 -14.68
CA ALA A 132 -11.49 9.08 -14.61
C ALA A 132 -10.88 9.90 -15.76
N LYS A 133 -11.69 10.75 -16.37
CA LYS A 133 -11.27 11.66 -17.44
C LYS A 133 -10.54 12.88 -16.86
N SER A 134 -9.76 13.55 -17.71
CA SER A 134 -9.03 14.76 -17.31
C SER A 134 -9.96 15.83 -16.74
N GLY A 135 -9.47 16.56 -15.73
CA GLY A 135 -10.25 17.56 -15.00
C GLY A 135 -11.26 17.02 -13.97
N VAL A 136 -11.55 15.71 -13.94
CA VAL A 136 -12.42 15.11 -12.91
C VAL A 136 -11.64 14.91 -11.61
N SER A 137 -12.18 15.38 -10.49
CA SER A 137 -11.59 15.24 -9.15
C SER A 137 -12.64 15.31 -8.03
N GLY A 138 -12.26 14.93 -6.80
CA GLY A 138 -13.11 14.94 -5.61
C GLY A 138 -14.04 13.73 -5.52
N TYR A 139 -15.02 13.80 -4.63
CA TYR A 139 -16.04 12.74 -4.53
C TYR A 139 -16.97 12.76 -5.74
N LYS A 140 -17.10 11.61 -6.41
CA LYS A 140 -17.88 11.40 -7.64
C LYS A 140 -18.63 10.08 -7.55
N ASN A 141 -19.84 10.06 -8.11
CA ASN A 141 -20.60 8.82 -8.27
C ASN A 141 -20.07 8.08 -9.51
N VAL A 142 -19.86 6.77 -9.38
CA VAL A 142 -19.36 5.93 -10.49
C VAL A 142 -20.35 5.86 -11.66
N ASN A 143 -21.63 6.08 -11.41
CA ASN A 143 -22.73 5.96 -12.37
C ASN A 143 -23.68 7.15 -12.29
N THR A 144 -24.21 7.57 -13.44
CA THR A 144 -25.43 8.41 -13.56
C THR A 144 -26.73 7.61 -13.43
N SER A 145 -26.72 6.31 -13.73
CA SER A 145 -27.90 5.45 -13.71
C SER A 145 -27.60 4.05 -13.18
N SER A 146 -28.61 3.39 -12.62
CA SER A 146 -28.45 2.10 -11.96
C SER A 146 -28.09 0.99 -12.94
N ALA A 147 -27.29 0.02 -12.49
CA ALA A 147 -27.14 -1.24 -13.20
C ALA A 147 -28.52 -1.92 -13.31
N LYS A 148 -28.89 -2.36 -14.52
CA LYS A 148 -30.16 -3.03 -14.81
C LYS A 148 -29.88 -4.51 -15.05
N VAL A 149 -30.80 -5.36 -14.61
CA VAL A 149 -30.79 -6.78 -14.99
C VAL A 149 -32.16 -7.17 -15.53
N ASN A 150 -32.19 -7.48 -16.81
CA ASN A 150 -33.37 -8.02 -17.46
C ASN A 150 -33.23 -9.54 -17.44
N TYR A 151 -34.31 -10.24 -17.12
CA TYR A 151 -34.33 -11.70 -17.11
C TYR A 151 -35.69 -12.26 -17.50
N GLN A 152 -35.68 -13.50 -17.95
CA GLN A 152 -36.87 -14.30 -18.17
C GLN A 152 -36.94 -15.42 -17.14
N TYR A 153 -38.15 -15.77 -16.73
CA TYR A 153 -38.40 -16.98 -15.96
C TYR A 153 -39.60 -17.72 -16.52
N LYS A 154 -39.70 -19.00 -16.15
CA LYS A 154 -40.78 -19.89 -16.50
C LYS A 154 -41.64 -20.11 -15.25
N TYR A 155 -42.95 -20.09 -15.38
CA TYR A 155 -43.86 -20.48 -14.29
C TYR A 155 -45.02 -21.30 -14.84
N LYS A 156 -45.59 -22.15 -13.98
CA LYS A 156 -46.80 -22.91 -14.28
C LYS A 156 -48.00 -22.22 -13.64
N GLU A 157 -49.08 -22.09 -14.41
CA GLU A 157 -50.41 -21.78 -13.89
C GLU A 157 -51.24 -23.07 -13.93
N THR A 158 -51.77 -23.45 -12.76
CA THR A 158 -52.67 -24.59 -12.61
C THR A 158 -54.06 -24.04 -12.32
N TYR A 159 -54.96 -24.15 -13.29
CA TYR A 159 -56.36 -23.74 -13.15
C TYR A 159 -57.18 -24.92 -12.60
N SER A 160 -57.98 -24.67 -11.57
CA SER A 160 -58.80 -25.68 -10.88
C SER A 160 -60.30 -25.49 -11.15
N ASP A 161 -60.68 -25.52 -12.42
CA ASP A 161 -62.09 -25.65 -12.82
C ASP A 161 -62.53 -27.12 -12.80
N TRP A 162 -63.84 -27.35 -12.69
CA TRP A 162 -64.44 -28.65 -12.33
C TRP A 162 -64.34 -29.73 -13.43
N ASN A 163 -63.14 -30.32 -13.61
CA ASN A 163 -62.88 -31.78 -13.58
C ASN A 163 -61.46 -32.17 -14.03
N TRP A 164 -60.72 -31.30 -14.74
CA TRP A 164 -59.39 -31.63 -15.31
C TRP A 164 -58.37 -30.50 -15.05
N PRO A 165 -57.25 -30.76 -14.35
CA PRO A 165 -56.23 -29.74 -14.10
C PRO A 165 -55.34 -29.50 -15.33
N PHE A 166 -55.57 -28.40 -16.04
CA PHE A 166 -54.73 -27.97 -17.17
C PHE A 166 -53.51 -27.18 -16.70
N VAL A 167 -52.33 -27.80 -16.80
CA VAL A 167 -51.05 -27.16 -16.47
C VAL A 167 -50.53 -26.35 -17.66
N HIS A 168 -50.76 -25.03 -17.64
CA HIS A 168 -50.18 -24.12 -18.62
C HIS A 168 -48.82 -23.64 -18.13
N THR A 169 -47.83 -23.56 -19.04
CA THR A 169 -46.49 -23.05 -18.70
C THR A 169 -46.20 -21.79 -19.53
N ARG A 170 -46.02 -20.65 -18.86
CA ARG A 170 -45.83 -19.34 -19.50
C ARG A 170 -44.42 -18.80 -19.21
N TRP A 171 -43.85 -18.15 -20.22
CA TRP A 171 -42.64 -17.33 -20.08
C TRP A 171 -43.01 -15.91 -19.63
N VAL A 172 -42.30 -15.39 -18.63
CA VAL A 172 -42.40 -13.98 -18.21
C VAL A 172 -41.04 -13.32 -18.36
N THR A 173 -41.00 -12.25 -19.15
CA THR A 173 -39.90 -11.27 -19.12
C THR A 173 -40.19 -10.27 -18.01
N LYS A 174 -39.25 -10.06 -17.09
CA LYS A 174 -39.38 -9.06 -16.02
C LYS A 174 -38.23 -8.05 -16.11
N ASP A 175 -38.52 -6.88 -16.66
CA ASP A 175 -37.59 -5.75 -16.73
C ASP A 175 -37.46 -5.13 -15.33
N THR A 176 -36.57 -5.71 -14.52
CA THR A 176 -36.48 -5.39 -13.10
C THR A 176 -35.54 -4.21 -12.89
N PHE A 177 -36.12 -3.02 -12.68
CA PHE A 177 -35.40 -1.78 -12.39
C PHE A 177 -34.84 -1.73 -10.96
N LEU A 178 -33.94 -2.65 -10.61
CA LEU A 178 -33.20 -2.61 -9.35
C LEU A 178 -32.25 -1.42 -9.31
N GLN A 179 -32.69 -0.32 -8.70
CA GLN A 179 -31.82 0.81 -8.43
C GLN A 179 -30.82 0.45 -7.33
N ILE A 180 -29.61 0.05 -7.74
CA ILE A 180 -28.42 0.10 -6.88
C ILE A 180 -27.96 1.56 -6.83
N LYS A 181 -27.87 2.12 -5.63
CA LYS A 181 -27.31 3.47 -5.42
C LYS A 181 -25.85 3.47 -5.89
N SER A 182 -25.45 4.47 -6.68
CA SER A 182 -24.09 4.58 -7.19
C SER A 182 -23.07 4.65 -6.03
N PRO A 183 -22.04 3.79 -5.99
CA PRO A 183 -20.90 4.00 -5.09
C PRO A 183 -20.28 5.37 -5.35
N THR A 184 -20.16 6.19 -4.29
CA THR A 184 -19.41 7.45 -4.34
C THR A 184 -17.95 7.13 -4.04
N ILE A 185 -17.10 7.31 -5.04
CA ILE A 185 -15.64 7.17 -4.94
C ILE A 185 -14.99 8.55 -4.86
N TYR A 186 -13.77 8.61 -4.33
CA TYR A 186 -12.93 9.80 -4.47
C TYR A 186 -12.00 9.63 -5.67
N VAL A 187 -11.92 10.66 -6.50
CA VAL A 187 -10.97 10.77 -7.61
C VAL A 187 -9.92 11.81 -7.23
N LYS A 188 -8.64 11.42 -7.12
CA LYS A 188 -7.57 12.38 -6.79
C LYS A 188 -7.40 13.38 -7.94
N PRO A 189 -7.21 14.68 -7.64
CA PRO A 189 -6.84 15.68 -8.62
C PRO A 189 -5.64 15.23 -9.48
N GLU A 190 -5.70 15.56 -10.78
CA GLU A 190 -4.71 15.15 -11.77
C GLU A 190 -3.32 15.79 -11.55
N ASN A 191 -3.29 16.92 -10.83
CA ASN A 191 -2.11 17.50 -10.22
C ASN A 191 -2.29 17.50 -8.69
N ILE A 192 -1.24 17.20 -7.93
CA ILE A 192 -1.23 17.35 -6.47
C ILE A 192 -1.38 18.84 -6.13
N ASP A 193 -2.55 19.21 -5.63
CA ASP A 193 -2.96 20.60 -5.31
C ASP A 193 -2.38 21.06 -3.95
N VAL A 194 -1.08 20.81 -3.77
CA VAL A 194 -0.23 21.53 -2.82
C VAL A 194 0.21 22.80 -3.54
N PRO A 195 -0.05 24.00 -2.98
CA PRO A 195 0.46 25.24 -3.55
C PRO A 195 1.97 25.13 -3.79
N ASP A 196 2.41 25.39 -5.02
CA ASP A 196 3.82 25.33 -5.40
C ASP A 196 4.62 26.22 -4.43
N PRO A 197 5.51 25.65 -3.59
CA PRO A 197 6.17 26.43 -2.57
C PRO A 197 7.08 27.48 -3.19
N GLU A 198 7.23 28.63 -2.52
CA GLU A 198 8.22 29.63 -2.90
C GLU A 198 9.63 29.02 -2.91
N GLU A 199 10.53 29.64 -3.67
CA GLU A 199 11.94 29.25 -3.76
C GLU A 199 12.61 29.15 -2.37
N GLY A 200 12.94 27.92 -1.96
CA GLY A 200 13.55 27.59 -0.67
C GLY A 200 12.58 27.15 0.41
N LYS A 201 11.26 27.18 0.16
CA LYS A 201 10.25 26.72 1.11
C LYS A 201 9.87 25.26 0.83
N ILE A 202 9.31 24.66 1.88
CA ILE A 202 8.72 23.33 1.87
C ILE A 202 7.31 23.47 2.42
N THR A 203 6.36 22.74 1.83
CA THR A 203 4.96 22.67 2.23
C THR A 203 4.58 21.22 2.54
N LEU A 204 3.70 21.03 3.53
CA LEU A 204 3.16 19.75 3.94
C LEU A 204 1.63 19.89 3.98
N ASN A 205 0.94 19.19 3.08
CA ASN A 205 -0.49 18.98 3.21
C ASN A 205 -0.77 17.58 3.78
N LYS A 206 -1.86 17.45 4.53
CA LYS A 206 -2.41 16.17 4.98
C LYS A 206 -3.86 16.07 4.53
N SER A 207 -4.24 14.91 4.01
CA SER A 207 -5.62 14.61 3.62
C SER A 207 -6.07 13.24 4.10
N ALA A 208 -7.38 13.04 4.17
CA ALA A 208 -8.02 11.77 4.52
C ALA A 208 -9.17 11.49 3.54
N VAL A 209 -9.20 10.28 3.00
CA VAL A 209 -10.14 9.85 1.95
C VAL A 209 -10.79 8.55 2.35
N LYS A 210 -12.14 8.46 2.30
CA LYS A 210 -12.83 7.18 2.50
C LYS A 210 -12.57 6.26 1.31
N THR A 211 -12.12 5.05 1.60
CA THR A 211 -11.74 4.04 0.58
C THR A 211 -12.51 2.74 0.70
N GLY A 212 -13.20 2.52 1.82
CA GLY A 212 -14.06 1.36 2.05
C GLY A 212 -15.08 1.58 3.16
N ASP A 213 -15.83 0.52 3.51
CA ASP A 213 -16.61 0.50 4.75
C ASP A 213 -15.65 0.52 5.95
N GLY A 214 -15.79 1.53 6.81
CA GLY A 214 -14.87 1.77 7.93
C GLY A 214 -13.40 2.05 7.55
N GLN A 215 -13.02 2.14 6.27
CA GLN A 215 -11.61 2.25 5.85
C GLN A 215 -11.31 3.60 5.19
N TYR A 216 -10.23 4.23 5.64
CA TYR A 216 -9.77 5.55 5.19
C TYR A 216 -8.28 5.49 4.81
N ARG A 217 -7.91 6.13 3.70
CA ARG A 217 -6.51 6.40 3.35
C ARG A 217 -6.13 7.76 3.91
N ILE A 218 -5.02 7.82 4.64
CA ILE A 218 -4.37 9.04 5.09
C ILE A 218 -3.21 9.31 4.14
N SER A 219 -3.11 10.54 3.64
CA SER A 219 -2.07 10.95 2.69
C SER A 219 -1.35 12.20 3.19
N PHE A 220 -0.03 12.19 3.05
CA PHE A 220 0.86 13.34 3.19
C PHE A 220 1.43 13.71 1.84
N ASP A 221 1.21 14.95 1.42
CA ASP A 221 1.79 15.50 0.20
C ASP A 221 2.81 16.58 0.61
N VAL A 222 4.10 16.25 0.49
CA VAL A 222 5.23 17.15 0.75
C VAL A 222 5.72 17.70 -0.59
N ALA A 223 5.66 19.01 -0.75
CA ALA A 223 6.32 19.69 -1.88
C ALA A 223 7.46 20.57 -1.35
N GLY A 224 8.54 20.65 -2.11
CA GLY A 224 9.58 21.64 -1.87
C GLY A 224 10.15 22.15 -3.19
N LYS A 225 10.67 23.37 -3.17
CA LYS A 225 11.25 24.04 -4.33
C LYS A 225 12.64 24.55 -4.00
N ILE A 226 13.60 24.23 -4.86
CA ILE A 226 14.98 24.72 -4.75
C ILE A 226 14.96 26.24 -4.70
N GLN A 227 15.57 26.85 -3.68
CA GLN A 227 15.90 28.27 -3.75
C GLN A 227 16.99 28.44 -4.79
N LYS A 228 17.01 29.53 -5.56
CA LYS A 228 18.20 29.95 -6.35
C LYS A 228 19.40 30.38 -5.47
N ALA A 229 19.67 29.68 -4.37
CA ALA A 229 21.05 29.42 -3.98
C ALA A 229 21.68 28.61 -5.13
N ASP A 230 22.91 28.94 -5.52
CA ASP A 230 23.52 28.26 -6.65
C ASP A 230 23.81 26.79 -6.32
N PRO A 231 23.49 25.85 -7.23
CA PRO A 231 23.68 24.42 -6.98
C PRO A 231 25.14 24.16 -6.68
N LYS A 232 25.43 23.33 -5.66
CA LYS A 232 26.79 23.14 -5.15
C LYS A 232 27.73 22.81 -6.29
N GLN A 233 28.83 23.54 -6.37
CA GLN A 233 29.85 23.30 -7.38
C GLN A 233 30.30 21.84 -7.31
N ALA A 234 30.37 21.16 -8.45
CA ALA A 234 30.69 19.74 -8.50
C ALA A 234 31.66 19.45 -9.65
N ASP A 235 32.65 18.62 -9.36
CA ASP A 235 33.65 18.16 -10.31
C ASP A 235 33.63 16.62 -10.31
N ILE A 236 33.33 16.04 -11.46
CA ILE A 236 33.25 14.58 -11.65
C ILE A 236 34.40 14.14 -12.54
N VAL A 237 35.24 13.25 -12.03
CA VAL A 237 36.29 12.58 -12.79
C VAL A 237 35.81 11.19 -13.19
N VAL A 238 35.81 10.87 -14.48
CA VAL A 238 35.53 9.53 -14.98
C VAL A 238 36.85 8.87 -15.38
N VAL A 239 37.11 7.66 -14.89
CA VAL A 239 38.34 6.91 -15.12
C VAL A 239 37.99 5.61 -15.83
N ILE A 240 38.46 5.45 -17.07
CA ILE A 240 37.99 4.38 -17.98
C ILE A 240 39.14 3.44 -18.32
N ASP A 241 39.03 2.18 -17.91
CA ASP A 241 39.88 1.11 -18.41
C ASP A 241 39.68 0.93 -19.93
N LYS A 242 40.79 0.85 -20.66
CA LYS A 242 40.88 0.64 -22.11
C LYS A 242 41.90 -0.45 -22.47
N SER A 243 42.19 -1.35 -21.53
CA SER A 243 42.87 -2.63 -21.78
C SER A 243 42.15 -3.46 -22.85
N THR A 244 42.83 -4.49 -23.38
CA THR A 244 42.27 -5.31 -24.46
C THR A 244 41.01 -6.08 -24.05
N SER A 245 40.88 -6.48 -22.78
CA SER A 245 39.70 -7.17 -22.24
C SER A 245 38.42 -6.34 -22.37
N MET A 246 38.51 -5.02 -22.23
CA MET A 246 37.38 -4.10 -22.36
C MET A 246 36.74 -4.10 -23.77
N SER A 247 37.39 -4.70 -24.78
CA SER A 247 36.83 -4.89 -26.12
C SER A 247 35.87 -6.09 -26.23
N TYR A 248 35.87 -6.99 -25.25
CA TYR A 248 35.08 -8.23 -25.23
C TYR A 248 33.67 -8.00 -24.66
N ASP A 249 32.79 -9.00 -24.81
CA ASP A 249 31.47 -9.03 -24.18
C ASP A 249 31.54 -9.27 -22.66
N SER A 250 30.38 -9.29 -22.01
CA SER A 250 30.29 -9.54 -20.57
C SER A 250 30.73 -10.95 -20.12
N ARG A 251 31.00 -11.87 -21.05
CA ARG A 251 31.55 -13.21 -20.81
C ARG A 251 33.07 -13.30 -21.07
N GLY A 252 33.68 -12.24 -21.60
CA GLY A 252 35.10 -12.22 -21.98
C GLY A 252 35.36 -12.77 -23.38
N THR A 253 34.34 -12.84 -24.23
CA THR A 253 34.44 -13.32 -25.61
C THR A 253 34.56 -12.15 -26.59
N SER A 254 35.40 -12.26 -27.62
CA SER A 254 35.45 -11.26 -28.69
C SER A 254 34.14 -11.28 -29.51
N SER A 255 33.34 -10.23 -29.35
CA SER A 255 31.93 -10.16 -29.80
C SER A 255 31.64 -9.05 -30.80
N GLY A 256 32.68 -8.32 -31.25
CA GLY A 256 32.54 -7.02 -31.88
C GLY A 256 32.14 -5.90 -30.91
N TYR A 257 32.30 -4.65 -31.34
CA TYR A 257 32.08 -3.44 -30.55
C TYR A 257 30.66 -3.37 -29.95
N ASP A 258 29.65 -3.84 -30.68
CA ASP A 258 28.24 -3.62 -30.30
C ASP A 258 27.81 -4.29 -28.99
N ASN A 259 28.51 -5.33 -28.54
CA ASN A 259 28.26 -6.04 -27.29
C ASN A 259 29.35 -5.79 -26.23
N SER A 260 30.36 -4.95 -26.55
CA SER A 260 31.58 -4.79 -25.76
C SER A 260 31.38 -4.04 -24.43
N ARG A 261 32.22 -4.38 -23.43
CA ARG A 261 32.31 -3.70 -22.13
C ARG A 261 32.56 -2.20 -22.30
N ILE A 262 33.51 -1.82 -23.16
CA ILE A 262 33.84 -0.42 -23.43
C ILE A 262 32.65 0.36 -24.01
N LYS A 263 31.85 -0.21 -24.93
CA LYS A 263 30.65 0.47 -25.45
C LYS A 263 29.66 0.76 -24.34
N ALA A 264 29.42 -0.19 -23.42
CA ALA A 264 28.53 0.01 -22.29
C ALA A 264 29.00 1.15 -21.36
N VAL A 265 30.32 1.26 -21.10
CA VAL A 265 30.88 2.41 -20.37
C VAL A 265 30.71 3.70 -21.18
N LYS A 266 31.10 3.72 -22.47
CA LYS A 266 31.00 4.91 -23.33
C LYS A 266 29.60 5.50 -23.35
N GLU A 267 28.57 4.70 -23.62
CA GLU A 267 27.18 5.19 -23.65
C GLU A 267 26.68 5.62 -22.27
N SER A 268 27.13 4.96 -21.19
CA SER A 268 26.81 5.38 -19.81
C SER A 268 27.40 6.76 -19.48
N VAL A 269 28.64 7.05 -19.90
CA VAL A 269 29.29 8.35 -19.66
C VAL A 269 28.66 9.47 -20.49
N LYS A 270 28.21 9.20 -21.72
CA LYS A 270 27.38 10.15 -22.48
C LYS A 270 26.06 10.43 -21.77
N LYS A 271 25.42 9.39 -21.21
CA LYS A 271 24.23 9.54 -20.38
C LYS A 271 24.52 10.37 -19.12
N LEU A 272 25.69 10.26 -18.47
CA LEU A 272 26.07 11.15 -17.36
C LEU A 272 25.96 12.62 -17.77
N ALA A 273 26.65 12.97 -18.87
CA ALA A 273 26.73 14.35 -19.34
C ALA A 273 25.33 14.90 -19.64
N GLN A 274 24.47 14.11 -20.30
CA GLN A 274 23.09 14.50 -20.55
C GLN A 274 22.27 14.64 -19.24
N ASP A 275 22.42 13.70 -18.31
CA ASP A 275 21.66 13.63 -17.04
C ASP A 275 22.03 14.73 -16.04
N VAL A 276 23.30 15.17 -16.01
CA VAL A 276 23.79 16.16 -15.02
C VAL A 276 24.04 17.54 -15.65
N LEU A 277 24.70 17.62 -16.82
CA LEU A 277 25.01 18.90 -17.47
C LEU A 277 23.81 19.46 -18.24
N GLY A 278 23.01 18.57 -18.84
CA GLY A 278 21.80 18.93 -19.58
C GLY A 278 20.61 19.29 -18.69
N ASN A 279 20.67 19.00 -17.39
CA ASN A 279 19.63 19.41 -16.45
C ASN A 279 19.90 20.83 -15.93
N THR A 280 19.19 21.81 -16.49
CA THR A 280 19.30 23.24 -16.15
C THR A 280 18.94 23.58 -14.70
N SER A 281 18.22 22.70 -13.98
CA SER A 281 17.93 22.88 -12.56
C SER A 281 19.09 22.44 -11.64
N ILE A 282 20.04 21.64 -12.14
CA ILE A 282 21.18 21.12 -11.37
C ILE A 282 22.50 21.73 -11.85
N ASN A 283 22.70 21.88 -13.16
CA ASN A 283 23.87 22.55 -13.77
C ASN A 283 23.60 24.02 -14.12
N LYS A 284 22.86 24.74 -13.28
CA LYS A 284 22.69 26.19 -13.43
C LYS A 284 24.07 26.88 -13.37
N GLY A 285 24.35 27.75 -14.32
CA GLY A 285 25.59 28.56 -14.34
C GLY A 285 26.89 27.77 -14.58
N ASN A 286 26.83 26.58 -15.21
CA ASN A 286 27.99 25.71 -15.43
C ASN A 286 28.66 25.22 -14.13
N ASN A 287 27.87 25.04 -13.06
CA ASN A 287 28.37 24.60 -11.76
C ASN A 287 28.83 23.14 -11.70
N ILE A 288 28.47 22.28 -12.66
CA ILE A 288 28.99 20.92 -12.79
C ILE A 288 30.01 20.86 -13.93
N LYS A 289 31.19 20.28 -13.66
CA LYS A 289 32.18 19.94 -14.69
C LYS A 289 32.47 18.44 -14.70
N ILE A 290 32.80 17.91 -15.87
CA ILE A 290 33.23 16.52 -16.05
C ILE A 290 34.62 16.50 -16.70
N ALA A 291 35.54 15.72 -16.13
CA ALA A 291 36.83 15.39 -16.72
C ALA A 291 36.91 13.87 -16.96
N ILE A 292 37.74 13.44 -17.91
CA ILE A 292 37.89 12.05 -18.32
C ILE A 292 39.36 11.69 -18.41
N ALA A 293 39.72 10.56 -17.81
CA ALA A 293 40.98 9.89 -17.98
C ALA A 293 40.75 8.43 -18.43
N SER A 294 41.67 7.89 -19.23
CA SER A 294 41.67 6.49 -19.64
C SER A 294 43.01 5.83 -19.41
N PHE A 295 43.00 4.55 -19.02
CA PHE A 295 44.20 3.80 -18.70
C PHE A 295 44.20 2.41 -19.32
N SER A 296 45.35 2.00 -19.83
CA SER A 296 45.69 0.60 -20.09
C SER A 296 47.03 0.34 -19.39
N GLU A 297 48.12 0.10 -20.11
CA GLU A 297 49.48 0.08 -19.56
C GLU A 297 49.92 1.46 -19.05
N ASN A 298 49.44 2.50 -19.74
CA ASN A 298 49.68 3.92 -19.49
C ASN A 298 48.34 4.66 -19.35
N ALA A 299 48.29 5.67 -18.49
CA ALA A 299 47.12 6.51 -18.29
C ALA A 299 47.24 7.88 -18.96
N ASN A 300 46.12 8.42 -19.44
CA ASN A 300 46.03 9.68 -20.16
C ASN A 300 44.85 10.49 -19.60
N ILE A 301 44.90 11.81 -19.72
CA ILE A 301 43.72 12.67 -19.56
C ILE A 301 43.16 12.90 -20.98
N ASP A 302 42.02 12.30 -21.28
CA ASP A 302 41.35 12.44 -22.58
C ASP A 302 40.48 13.71 -22.63
N LEU A 303 40.07 14.24 -21.48
CA LEU A 303 39.35 15.51 -21.35
C LEU A 303 39.59 16.18 -19.99
N ASN A 304 40.13 17.41 -19.99
CA ASN A 304 40.12 18.30 -18.84
C ASN A 304 38.69 18.78 -18.54
N PHE A 305 38.42 19.24 -17.31
CA PHE A 305 37.07 19.62 -16.84
C PHE A 305 36.29 20.53 -17.80
N SER A 306 35.31 19.95 -18.51
CA SER A 306 34.41 20.67 -19.40
C SER A 306 32.96 20.63 -18.90
N THR A 307 32.17 21.60 -19.34
CA THR A 307 30.72 21.72 -19.12
C THR A 307 29.94 21.43 -20.41
N SER A 308 30.64 21.10 -21.50
CA SER A 308 30.08 20.82 -22.81
C SER A 308 29.84 19.32 -22.98
N ILE A 309 28.57 18.96 -23.19
CA ILE A 309 28.16 17.59 -23.53
C ILE A 309 28.83 17.14 -24.84
N ASN A 310 29.09 18.06 -25.77
CA ASN A 310 29.73 17.74 -27.05
C ASN A 310 31.21 17.37 -26.88
N ASP A 311 31.94 18.04 -25.98
CA ASP A 311 33.36 17.73 -25.70
C ASP A 311 33.46 16.33 -25.11
N ILE A 312 32.57 16.01 -24.17
CA ILE A 312 32.48 14.70 -23.50
C ILE A 312 32.12 13.62 -24.52
N ASN A 313 31.09 13.84 -25.34
CA ASN A 313 30.70 12.92 -26.41
C ASN A 313 31.85 12.69 -27.42
N THR A 314 32.69 13.69 -27.66
CA THR A 314 33.85 13.61 -28.57
C THR A 314 35.02 12.84 -27.95
N ALA A 315 35.38 13.16 -26.70
CA ALA A 315 36.48 12.49 -25.98
C ALA A 315 36.17 11.01 -25.70
N VAL A 316 34.94 10.70 -25.29
CA VAL A 316 34.45 9.32 -25.17
C VAL A 316 34.36 8.65 -26.54
N GLY A 317 33.76 9.34 -27.52
CA GLY A 317 33.60 8.89 -28.90
C GLY A 317 32.66 7.69 -29.07
N GLY A 318 32.82 6.96 -30.17
CA GLY A 318 32.07 5.76 -30.51
C GLY A 318 33.00 4.61 -30.89
N GLN A 319 32.61 3.84 -31.91
CA GLN A 319 33.47 2.83 -32.52
C GLN A 319 34.65 3.51 -33.23
N GLY A 320 35.88 3.16 -32.86
CA GLY A 320 37.11 3.70 -33.47
C GLY A 320 37.46 5.17 -33.15
N THR A 321 36.61 5.90 -32.45
CA THR A 321 36.78 7.34 -32.14
C THR A 321 36.78 7.61 -30.63
N GLY A 322 37.31 8.78 -30.22
CA GLY A 322 37.55 9.09 -28.81
C GLY A 322 38.57 8.14 -28.19
N ILE A 323 38.30 7.66 -26.97
CA ILE A 323 39.08 6.63 -26.29
C ILE A 323 39.18 5.36 -27.16
N LYS A 324 40.42 4.96 -27.49
CA LYS A 324 40.74 3.77 -28.29
C LYS A 324 41.32 2.67 -27.41
N ILE A 325 40.84 1.44 -27.62
CA ILE A 325 41.50 0.22 -27.14
C ILE A 325 42.54 -0.19 -28.19
N TYR A 326 43.69 -0.66 -27.72
CA TYR A 326 44.70 -1.32 -28.54
C TYR A 326 44.81 -2.80 -28.14
N THR A 327 45.27 -3.64 -29.07
CA THR A 327 45.53 -5.06 -28.82
C THR A 327 46.75 -5.25 -27.93
N ASN A 328 46.73 -6.32 -27.12
CA ASN A 328 47.81 -6.75 -26.24
C ASN A 328 48.19 -5.73 -25.14
N GLN A 329 47.25 -4.90 -24.68
CA GLN A 329 47.45 -3.96 -23.58
C GLN A 329 46.74 -4.43 -22.30
N GLY A 330 47.49 -4.47 -21.21
CA GLY A 330 47.00 -4.82 -19.87
C GLY A 330 46.47 -3.61 -19.06
N THR A 331 46.41 -3.79 -17.74
CA THR A 331 45.62 -2.92 -16.84
C THR A 331 46.52 -2.31 -15.74
N ASN A 332 46.82 -1.02 -15.85
CA ASN A 332 47.59 -0.22 -14.87
C ASN A 332 46.66 0.68 -14.06
N THR A 333 45.94 0.09 -13.10
CA THR A 333 44.95 0.81 -12.28
C THR A 333 45.59 1.89 -11.41
N GLU A 334 46.86 1.72 -11.00
CA GLU A 334 47.63 2.76 -10.30
C GLU A 334 47.72 4.03 -11.15
N ALA A 335 48.12 3.92 -12.42
CA ALA A 335 48.21 5.07 -13.32
C ALA A 335 46.84 5.74 -13.55
N GLY A 336 45.75 4.95 -13.62
CA GLY A 336 44.39 5.47 -13.67
C GLY A 336 44.01 6.31 -12.43
N ILE A 337 44.27 5.78 -11.24
CA ILE A 337 44.03 6.47 -9.96
C ILE A 337 44.93 7.72 -9.83
N LYS A 338 46.17 7.67 -10.32
CA LYS A 338 47.12 8.79 -10.33
C LYS A 338 46.64 9.95 -11.21
N MET A 339 46.09 9.66 -12.39
CA MET A 339 45.46 10.67 -13.25
C MET A 339 44.18 11.24 -12.64
N ALA A 340 43.40 10.41 -11.92
CA ALA A 340 42.27 10.91 -11.14
C ALA A 340 42.73 11.87 -10.05
N GLY A 341 43.76 11.51 -9.27
CA GLY A 341 44.37 12.37 -8.26
C GLY A 341 44.85 13.70 -8.81
N LYS A 342 45.51 13.71 -9.99
CA LYS A 342 45.92 14.94 -10.68
C LYS A 342 44.73 15.83 -11.04
N LEU A 343 43.68 15.25 -11.64
CA LEU A 343 42.45 16.00 -11.95
C LEU A 343 41.80 16.55 -10.67
N LEU A 344 41.81 15.79 -9.57
CA LEU A 344 41.33 16.28 -8.28
C LEU A 344 42.19 17.43 -7.73
N ASP A 345 43.52 17.45 -7.95
CA ASP A 345 44.40 18.57 -7.59
C ASP A 345 44.00 19.85 -8.34
N ASP A 346 43.85 19.76 -9.67
CA ASP A 346 43.42 20.87 -10.53
C ASP A 346 42.03 21.38 -10.11
N SER A 347 41.08 20.47 -9.80
CA SER A 347 39.78 20.81 -9.20
C SER A 347 39.91 21.51 -7.85
N LYS A 348 40.80 21.07 -6.96
CA LYS A 348 40.95 21.65 -5.60
C LYS A 348 41.59 23.03 -5.63
N LYS A 349 42.46 23.27 -6.61
CA LYS A 349 43.07 24.57 -6.90
C LYS A 349 42.06 25.55 -7.50
N ASP A 350 41.34 25.14 -8.54
CA ASP A 350 40.46 26.05 -9.30
C ASP A 350 39.06 26.21 -8.68
N ARG A 351 38.61 25.26 -7.85
CA ARG A 351 37.26 25.21 -7.24
C ARG A 351 37.30 24.61 -5.82
N PRO A 352 38.00 25.22 -4.83
CA PRO A 352 38.30 24.58 -3.54
C PRO A 352 37.10 23.97 -2.82
N ASP A 353 35.94 24.63 -2.87
CA ASP A 353 34.69 24.22 -2.21
C ASP A 353 33.81 23.25 -3.03
N ALA A 354 34.23 22.89 -4.25
CA ALA A 354 33.46 21.96 -5.09
C ALA A 354 33.43 20.54 -4.50
N MET A 355 32.30 19.86 -4.66
CA MET A 355 32.12 18.45 -4.33
C MET A 355 32.81 17.58 -5.38
N ARG A 356 33.71 16.71 -4.93
CA ARG A 356 34.53 15.85 -5.80
C ARG A 356 33.97 14.44 -5.87
N PHE A 357 33.86 13.93 -7.09
CA PHE A 357 33.43 12.56 -7.36
C PHE A 357 34.41 11.91 -8.35
N VAL A 358 34.77 10.65 -8.12
CA VAL A 358 35.51 9.82 -9.08
C VAL A 358 34.70 8.56 -9.37
N VAL A 359 34.50 8.23 -10.64
CA VAL A 359 33.90 6.94 -11.05
C VAL A 359 34.89 6.19 -11.92
N MET A 360 35.45 5.11 -11.39
CA MET A 360 36.40 4.24 -12.07
C MET A 360 35.69 2.98 -12.58
N PHE A 361 35.88 2.68 -13.86
CA PHE A 361 35.41 1.45 -14.51
C PHE A 361 36.61 0.56 -14.88
N THR A 362 36.53 -0.73 -14.59
CA THR A 362 37.50 -1.74 -15.05
C THR A 362 36.86 -3.12 -15.16
N ASP A 363 37.45 -3.98 -15.99
CA ASP A 363 37.07 -5.38 -16.15
C ASP A 363 38.20 -6.37 -15.81
N GLY A 364 39.32 -5.85 -15.35
CA GLY A 364 40.55 -6.58 -15.14
C GLY A 364 41.14 -6.33 -13.75
N LEU A 365 41.83 -7.35 -13.26
CA LEU A 365 42.76 -7.18 -12.16
C LEU A 365 43.98 -6.36 -12.63
N PRO A 366 44.66 -5.60 -11.75
CA PRO A 366 45.88 -4.90 -12.14
C PRO A 366 46.95 -5.86 -12.67
N THR A 367 47.42 -5.66 -13.90
CA THR A 367 48.52 -6.44 -14.52
C THR A 367 49.80 -5.61 -14.75
N PHE A 368 49.71 -4.30 -14.55
CA PHE A 368 50.81 -3.33 -14.63
C PHE A 368 50.78 -2.33 -13.46
N TYR A 369 51.93 -1.72 -13.18
CA TYR A 369 52.16 -0.67 -12.19
C TYR A 369 53.30 0.26 -12.64
N LEU A 370 53.48 1.38 -11.94
CA LEU A 370 54.53 2.39 -12.23
C LEU A 370 55.78 2.13 -11.37
N ALA A 371 56.89 1.76 -12.00
CA ALA A 371 58.16 1.55 -11.29
C ALA A 371 59.05 2.80 -11.32
N GLY A 372 58.97 3.59 -10.26
CA GLY A 372 59.86 4.71 -9.97
C GLY A 372 59.50 5.41 -8.66
N THR A 373 60.49 6.02 -8.01
CA THR A 373 60.23 7.06 -6.99
C THR A 373 59.89 8.37 -7.70
N ASP A 374 59.24 9.31 -7.00
CA ASP A 374 58.41 10.38 -7.59
C ASP A 374 59.12 11.42 -8.50
N ASN A 375 60.43 11.29 -8.76
CA ASN A 375 61.26 12.23 -9.52
C ASN A 375 61.94 11.64 -10.78
N THR A 376 61.62 10.41 -11.21
CA THR A 376 62.08 9.84 -12.49
C THR A 376 60.92 9.47 -13.41
N PRO A 377 61.11 9.44 -14.76
CA PRO A 377 60.11 8.90 -15.67
C PRO A 377 59.76 7.47 -15.26
N ALA A 378 58.50 7.24 -14.86
CA ALA A 378 58.09 5.96 -14.33
C ALA A 378 58.08 4.90 -15.43
N ASN A 379 58.99 3.92 -15.33
CA ASN A 379 58.98 2.77 -16.22
C ASN A 379 57.78 1.88 -15.85
N VAL A 380 56.86 1.66 -16.78
CA VAL A 380 55.76 0.71 -16.56
C VAL A 380 56.35 -0.69 -16.37
N LYS A 381 55.92 -1.40 -15.33
CA LYS A 381 56.32 -2.79 -15.04
C LYS A 381 55.10 -3.64 -14.73
N GLY A 382 55.24 -4.94 -14.97
CA GLY A 382 54.20 -5.94 -14.78
C GLY A 382 54.34 -7.04 -15.83
N PRO A 383 53.79 -8.24 -15.59
CA PRO A 383 53.77 -9.31 -16.58
C PRO A 383 52.72 -9.09 -17.68
N GLY A 384 51.77 -8.16 -17.50
CA GLY A 384 50.73 -7.83 -18.48
C GLY A 384 49.60 -8.86 -18.61
N SER A 385 49.92 -10.17 -18.56
CA SER A 385 48.98 -11.29 -18.57
C SER A 385 48.52 -11.75 -17.19
N ASP A 386 49.27 -11.43 -16.13
CA ASP A 386 49.04 -11.89 -14.76
C ASP A 386 48.90 -10.73 -13.79
N SER A 387 48.25 -11.00 -12.65
CA SER A 387 48.09 -10.06 -11.54
C SER A 387 48.86 -10.53 -10.31
N PRO A 388 50.17 -10.23 -10.21
CA PRO A 388 50.94 -10.44 -9.00
C PRO A 388 50.52 -9.41 -7.94
N ASP A 389 50.66 -9.78 -6.66
CA ASP A 389 50.19 -8.97 -5.53
C ASP A 389 50.76 -7.53 -5.50
N ALA A 390 51.94 -7.33 -6.07
CA ALA A 390 52.54 -6.00 -6.24
C ALA A 390 51.67 -5.02 -7.05
N CYS A 391 51.00 -5.47 -8.13
CA CYS A 391 50.15 -4.59 -8.94
C CYS A 391 48.91 -4.10 -8.15
N PHE A 392 48.41 -4.91 -7.22
CA PHE A 392 47.38 -4.51 -6.26
C PHE A 392 47.94 -3.52 -5.24
N GLY A 393 49.11 -3.85 -4.65
CA GLY A 393 49.75 -3.05 -3.61
C GLY A 393 50.02 -1.61 -4.05
N TYR A 394 50.59 -1.40 -5.26
CA TYR A 394 50.82 -0.06 -5.78
C TYR A 394 49.52 0.71 -6.10
N ALA A 395 48.52 0.05 -6.69
CA ALA A 395 47.22 0.68 -6.94
C ALA A 395 46.49 1.07 -5.64
N GLN A 396 46.61 0.26 -4.58
CA GLN A 396 46.12 0.59 -3.24
C GLN A 396 46.95 1.69 -2.57
N GLU A 397 48.26 1.76 -2.80
CA GLU A 397 49.11 2.84 -2.29
C GLU A 397 48.72 4.19 -2.90
N GLU A 398 48.61 4.30 -4.22
CA GLU A 398 48.16 5.56 -4.87
C GLU A 398 46.71 5.88 -4.50
N TYR A 399 45.84 4.89 -4.31
CA TYR A 399 44.52 5.13 -3.72
C TYR A 399 44.62 5.77 -2.31
N ASN A 400 45.54 5.31 -1.47
CA ASN A 400 45.75 5.86 -0.14
C ASN A 400 46.38 7.27 -0.19
N ARG A 401 47.27 7.53 -1.17
CA ARG A 401 47.84 8.86 -1.45
C ARG A 401 46.77 9.85 -1.94
N VAL A 402 45.81 9.42 -2.75
CA VAL A 402 44.72 10.27 -3.29
C VAL A 402 43.57 10.43 -2.29
N ILE A 403 42.90 9.33 -1.92
CA ILE A 403 41.64 9.33 -1.15
C ILE A 403 41.86 8.94 0.31
N GLY A 404 42.71 7.94 0.57
CA GLY A 404 42.99 7.44 1.91
C GLY A 404 42.01 6.36 2.40
N GLY A 405 42.31 5.81 3.57
CA GLY A 405 41.44 4.87 4.30
C GLY A 405 41.83 3.39 4.23
N ILE A 406 42.83 3.03 3.41
CA ILE A 406 43.36 1.66 3.34
C ILE A 406 44.40 1.44 4.45
N THR A 407 44.25 0.35 5.21
CA THR A 407 45.11 0.00 6.36
C THR A 407 46.07 -1.16 6.10
N SER A 408 45.91 -1.87 4.98
CA SER A 408 46.77 -2.96 4.52
C SER A 408 46.89 -2.95 2.99
N TYR A 409 48.11 -3.11 2.46
CA TYR A 409 48.35 -3.26 1.02
C TYR A 409 48.66 -4.72 0.67
N GLY A 410 48.20 -5.17 -0.49
CA GLY A 410 48.41 -6.54 -0.97
C GLY A 410 47.59 -7.61 -0.21
N GLY A 411 47.98 -8.87 -0.38
CA GLY A 411 47.24 -10.05 0.05
C GLY A 411 45.95 -10.31 -0.73
N ILE A 412 45.87 -9.84 -1.98
CA ILE A 412 44.70 -10.01 -2.86
C ILE A 412 45.09 -10.72 -4.17
N GLY A 413 46.36 -10.73 -4.56
CA GLY A 413 46.85 -11.39 -5.78
C GLY A 413 47.38 -12.82 -5.57
N ARG A 414 47.91 -13.41 -6.65
CA ARG A 414 48.63 -14.69 -6.60
C ARG A 414 50.05 -14.46 -6.07
N ASN A 415 50.45 -15.22 -5.06
CA ASN A 415 51.82 -15.21 -4.51
C ASN A 415 52.82 -15.82 -5.51
N ASN A 416 53.32 -15.01 -6.44
CA ASN A 416 54.41 -15.41 -7.34
C ASN A 416 55.78 -15.16 -6.69
N ARG A 417 56.73 -16.10 -6.85
CA ARG A 417 58.02 -16.10 -6.15
C ARG A 417 59.03 -15.06 -6.66
N ASP A 418 58.79 -14.47 -7.83
CA ASP A 418 59.80 -13.70 -8.56
C ASP A 418 59.68 -12.17 -8.39
N TYR A 419 58.64 -11.66 -7.71
CA TYR A 419 58.42 -10.21 -7.49
C TYR A 419 58.49 -9.83 -6.00
N TYR A 420 59.63 -9.31 -5.58
CA TYR A 420 60.03 -9.14 -4.17
C TYR A 420 59.29 -8.08 -3.32
N TYR A 421 58.37 -7.28 -3.90
CA TYR A 421 57.85 -6.09 -3.21
C TYR A 421 56.62 -6.33 -2.32
N TYR A 422 55.76 -7.27 -2.68
CA TYR A 422 54.57 -7.65 -1.91
C TYR A 422 54.35 -9.16 -2.06
N SER A 423 54.45 -9.92 -0.97
CA SER A 423 54.33 -11.39 -0.93
C SER A 423 53.34 -11.91 0.13
N ASN A 424 52.74 -11.00 0.89
CA ASN A 424 51.63 -11.16 1.83
C ASN A 424 51.04 -9.77 2.13
N ALA A 425 49.81 -9.68 2.65
CA ALA A 425 49.21 -8.42 3.09
C ALA A 425 50.10 -7.69 4.13
N GLY A 426 50.59 -6.51 3.78
CA GLY A 426 51.41 -5.67 4.64
C GLY A 426 50.57 -4.60 5.35
N THR A 427 50.60 -4.57 6.69
CA THR A 427 49.99 -3.47 7.47
C THR A 427 50.68 -2.14 7.16
N VAL A 428 49.90 -1.13 6.78
CA VAL A 428 50.45 0.19 6.41
C VAL A 428 50.89 0.94 7.66
N LYS A 429 52.20 0.88 7.95
CA LYS A 429 52.82 1.68 9.01
C LYS A 429 53.03 3.10 8.50
N ASN A 430 52.29 4.05 9.09
CA ASN A 430 52.24 5.47 8.69
C ASN A 430 51.72 5.67 7.24
N PRO A 431 50.41 5.49 6.99
CA PRO A 431 49.83 5.81 5.68
C PRO A 431 50.07 7.29 5.32
N PRO A 432 50.28 7.62 4.04
CA PRO A 432 50.42 9.00 3.59
C PRO A 432 49.13 9.78 3.91
N LYS A 433 49.27 11.08 4.21
CA LYS A 433 48.09 11.95 4.36
C LYS A 433 47.39 12.05 2.99
N PRO A 434 46.12 11.65 2.87
CA PRO A 434 45.41 11.71 1.59
C PRO A 434 45.22 13.15 1.12
N ARG A 435 45.35 13.35 -0.19
CA ARG A 435 45.21 14.66 -0.85
C ARG A 435 43.76 15.13 -0.93
N HIS A 436 42.82 14.20 -1.15
CA HIS A 436 41.41 14.44 -1.49
C HIS A 436 40.46 13.53 -0.70
N ALA A 437 40.62 13.45 0.61
CA ALA A 437 39.72 12.69 1.50
C ALA A 437 38.27 13.23 1.53
N ASP A 438 38.02 14.40 0.95
CA ASP A 438 36.70 14.98 0.69
C ASP A 438 36.01 14.42 -0.58
N ALA A 439 36.73 13.69 -1.44
CA ALA A 439 36.20 13.12 -2.68
C ALA A 439 35.50 11.77 -2.47
N LYS A 440 34.36 11.56 -3.15
CA LYS A 440 33.68 10.25 -3.21
C LYS A 440 34.22 9.42 -4.39
N PHE A 441 34.84 8.29 -4.12
CA PHE A 441 35.40 7.39 -5.13
C PHE A 441 34.56 6.12 -5.25
N TYR A 442 33.98 5.90 -6.43
CA TYR A 442 33.23 4.71 -6.83
C TYR A 442 34.11 3.83 -7.73
N SER A 443 34.24 2.55 -7.37
CA SER A 443 34.86 1.52 -8.23
C SER A 443 33.78 0.61 -8.79
N VAL A 444 33.73 0.46 -10.12
CA VAL A 444 32.72 -0.32 -10.87
C VAL A 444 33.42 -1.42 -11.66
N GLY A 445 33.00 -2.67 -11.44
CA GLY A 445 33.69 -3.86 -11.95
C GLY A 445 32.87 -4.72 -12.91
N PHE A 446 33.45 -5.16 -14.02
CA PHE A 446 32.82 -6.15 -14.90
C PHE A 446 33.12 -7.59 -14.45
N THR A 447 32.28 -8.17 -13.58
CA THR A 447 32.46 -9.55 -13.07
C THR A 447 31.12 -10.25 -12.75
N SER A 448 31.02 -11.55 -13.09
CA SER A 448 29.75 -12.30 -13.20
C SER A 448 29.60 -13.56 -12.34
N SER A 449 30.67 -14.08 -11.73
CA SER A 449 30.63 -15.44 -11.14
C SER A 449 31.63 -15.67 -10.02
N ASP A 450 31.33 -16.66 -9.17
CA ASP A 450 32.12 -17.03 -7.99
C ASP A 450 33.37 -17.85 -8.36
N THR A 451 34.34 -17.18 -9.00
CA THR A 451 35.67 -17.74 -9.33
C THR A 451 36.75 -17.07 -8.48
N THR A 452 37.91 -17.71 -8.34
CA THR A 452 39.05 -17.15 -7.59
C THR A 452 39.42 -15.76 -8.09
N ASP A 453 39.56 -15.56 -9.40
CA ASP A 453 39.97 -14.29 -10.00
C ASP A 453 38.89 -13.21 -9.86
N ASN A 454 37.62 -13.58 -9.93
CA ASN A 454 36.50 -12.65 -9.66
C ASN A 454 36.44 -12.23 -8.19
N ASN A 455 36.66 -13.15 -7.25
CA ASN A 455 36.72 -12.83 -5.83
C ASN A 455 37.94 -11.96 -5.50
N MET A 456 39.10 -12.17 -6.15
CA MET A 456 40.23 -11.25 -6.07
C MET A 456 39.85 -9.85 -6.59
N MET A 457 39.06 -9.75 -7.66
CA MET A 457 38.61 -8.45 -8.19
C MET A 457 37.60 -7.75 -7.28
N ILE A 458 36.65 -8.48 -6.70
CA ILE A 458 35.70 -7.92 -5.72
C ILE A 458 36.45 -7.44 -4.45
N ASN A 459 37.42 -8.22 -3.95
CA ASN A 459 38.29 -7.81 -2.85
C ASN A 459 39.08 -6.52 -3.18
N PHE A 460 39.65 -6.44 -4.39
CA PHE A 460 40.39 -5.25 -4.83
C PHE A 460 39.49 -4.01 -4.96
N LEU A 461 38.41 -4.09 -5.75
CA LEU A 461 37.53 -2.94 -6.03
C LEU A 461 36.76 -2.46 -4.80
N SER A 462 36.44 -3.36 -3.86
CA SER A 462 35.83 -2.99 -2.58
C SER A 462 36.82 -2.31 -1.62
N SER A 463 38.13 -2.49 -1.82
CA SER A 463 39.19 -1.77 -1.08
C SER A 463 39.52 -0.38 -1.68
N THR A 464 39.41 -0.22 -3.00
CA THR A 464 39.70 1.04 -3.72
C THR A 464 38.43 1.90 -3.90
N GLN A 465 37.63 2.05 -2.84
CA GLN A 465 36.43 2.89 -2.82
C GLN A 465 36.10 3.36 -1.39
N ASN A 466 35.42 4.48 -1.25
CA ASN A 466 35.04 5.05 0.06
C ASN A 466 33.53 5.35 0.19
N VAL A 467 32.73 4.95 -0.79
CA VAL A 467 31.28 5.21 -0.86
C VAL A 467 30.45 4.18 -0.08
N MET A 468 31.02 3.02 0.23
CA MET A 468 30.47 2.01 1.12
C MET A 468 31.54 1.56 2.12
N LYS A 469 31.25 1.64 3.42
CA LYS A 469 32.20 1.17 4.45
C LYS A 469 32.15 -0.34 4.58
N ILE A 470 33.13 -1.03 3.98
CA ILE A 470 33.31 -2.48 4.12
C ILE A 470 33.86 -2.81 5.51
N LYS A 471 33.35 -3.87 6.13
CA LYS A 471 33.78 -4.37 7.46
C LYS A 471 33.90 -5.89 7.51
N ASP A 472 33.00 -6.57 6.81
CA ASP A 472 32.88 -8.02 6.73
C ASP A 472 32.47 -8.44 5.32
N ASP A 473 32.35 -9.74 5.08
CA ASP A 473 31.94 -10.28 3.78
C ASP A 473 30.48 -9.99 3.41
N LYS A 474 29.63 -9.57 4.36
CA LYS A 474 28.24 -9.14 4.07
C LYS A 474 28.23 -7.76 3.45
N ASP A 475 28.99 -6.81 4.01
CA ASP A 475 29.18 -5.49 3.41
C ASP A 475 29.94 -5.60 2.07
N LYS A 476 30.89 -6.53 1.95
CA LYS A 476 31.55 -6.86 0.66
C LYS A 476 30.57 -7.41 -0.38
N LYS A 477 29.64 -8.31 0.02
CA LYS A 477 28.60 -8.80 -0.90
C LYS A 477 27.68 -7.67 -1.37
N LYS A 478 27.23 -6.78 -0.47
CA LYS A 478 26.45 -5.59 -0.86
C LYS A 478 27.18 -4.69 -1.85
N PHE A 479 28.50 -4.53 -1.69
CA PHE A 479 29.31 -3.81 -2.68
C PHE A 479 29.28 -4.52 -4.05
N SER A 480 29.51 -5.83 -4.07
CA SER A 480 29.47 -6.63 -5.31
C SER A 480 28.10 -6.56 -5.98
N ASP A 481 27.02 -6.79 -5.22
CA ASP A 481 25.64 -6.78 -5.71
C ASP A 481 25.23 -5.43 -6.31
N LYS A 482 25.86 -4.33 -5.89
CA LYS A 482 25.54 -2.95 -6.31
C LYS A 482 26.47 -2.37 -7.38
N TYR A 483 27.77 -2.73 -7.36
CA TYR A 483 28.80 -2.08 -8.19
C TYR A 483 29.60 -3.05 -9.08
N CYS A 484 29.30 -4.34 -9.03
CA CYS A 484 29.92 -5.34 -9.91
C CYS A 484 28.86 -6.04 -10.77
N THR A 485 29.14 -6.24 -12.06
CA THR A 485 28.24 -7.01 -12.95
C THR A 485 28.94 -7.56 -14.19
N GLY A 486 28.66 -8.81 -14.53
CA GLY A 486 29.02 -9.41 -15.82
C GLY A 486 27.85 -9.38 -16.81
N SER A 487 27.16 -8.25 -16.88
CA SER A 487 26.19 -7.92 -17.92
C SER A 487 26.40 -6.48 -18.39
N THR A 488 26.73 -6.31 -19.68
CA THR A 488 26.90 -4.98 -20.29
C THR A 488 25.62 -4.14 -20.24
N ALA A 489 24.45 -4.78 -20.21
CA ALA A 489 23.16 -4.10 -20.04
C ALA A 489 22.97 -3.53 -18.62
N ALA A 490 23.52 -4.18 -17.58
CA ALA A 490 23.33 -3.76 -16.19
C ALA A 490 24.19 -2.55 -15.79
N ILE A 491 25.28 -2.27 -16.52
CA ILE A 491 26.14 -1.11 -16.29
C ILE A 491 25.35 0.20 -16.36
N GLY A 492 24.40 0.32 -17.30
CA GLY A 492 23.54 1.50 -17.42
C GLY A 492 22.65 1.73 -16.19
N THR A 493 22.28 0.67 -15.47
CA THR A 493 21.53 0.73 -14.20
C THR A 493 22.42 1.13 -13.05
N ILE A 494 23.53 0.40 -12.81
CA ILE A 494 24.53 0.73 -11.77
C ILE A 494 24.97 2.19 -11.89
N PHE A 495 25.22 2.63 -13.12
CA PHE A 495 25.65 3.97 -13.41
C PHE A 495 24.53 5.02 -13.30
N GLY A 496 23.28 4.65 -13.60
CA GLY A 496 22.11 5.44 -13.26
C GLY A 496 21.99 5.69 -11.76
N ASP A 497 22.23 4.66 -10.94
CA ASP A 497 22.19 4.77 -9.47
C ASP A 497 23.35 5.62 -8.93
N ILE A 498 24.56 5.51 -9.49
CA ILE A 498 25.68 6.42 -9.18
C ILE A 498 25.32 7.85 -9.57
N THR A 499 24.77 8.06 -10.77
CA THR A 499 24.32 9.37 -11.26
C THR A 499 23.27 9.98 -10.34
N ASN A 500 22.33 9.18 -9.83
CA ASN A 500 21.30 9.64 -8.90
C ASN A 500 21.87 9.95 -7.50
N GLN A 501 22.82 9.15 -6.99
CA GLN A 501 23.57 9.46 -5.76
C GLN A 501 24.40 10.75 -5.88
N ILE A 502 24.94 11.04 -7.07
CA ILE A 502 25.63 12.31 -7.38
C ILE A 502 24.62 13.46 -7.39
N LYS A 503 23.51 13.35 -8.15
CA LYS A 503 22.43 14.38 -8.18
C LYS A 503 21.91 14.71 -6.78
N GLN A 504 21.60 13.70 -5.96
CA GLN A 504 21.16 13.89 -4.57
C GLN A 504 22.23 14.55 -3.68
N SER A 505 23.52 14.29 -3.93
CA SER A 505 24.63 14.94 -3.21
C SER A 505 24.77 16.43 -3.56
N ILE A 506 24.50 16.81 -4.81
CA ILE A 506 24.60 18.17 -5.34
C ILE A 506 23.37 19.01 -4.98
N SER A 507 22.19 18.39 -5.06
CA SER A 507 20.88 19.02 -4.87
C SER A 507 19.90 18.07 -4.19
N SER A 508 19.59 18.36 -2.93
CA SER A 508 18.53 17.72 -2.13
C SER A 508 17.55 18.80 -1.67
N ILE A 509 16.25 18.63 -1.94
CA ILE A 509 15.24 19.61 -1.50
C ILE A 509 14.87 19.39 -0.03
N VAL A 510 15.02 18.17 0.48
CA VAL A 510 14.65 17.85 1.87
C VAL A 510 15.73 16.99 2.53
N ASP A 511 16.61 17.62 3.31
CA ASP A 511 17.63 16.94 4.12
C ASP A 511 17.00 16.44 5.45
N ASN A 512 17.23 15.17 5.78
CA ASN A 512 16.73 14.48 6.99
C ASN A 512 15.25 14.73 7.34
N ALA A 513 14.35 14.74 6.34
CA ALA A 513 12.92 14.88 6.60
C ALA A 513 12.32 13.66 7.31
N VAL A 514 11.60 13.92 8.39
CA VAL A 514 10.84 12.94 9.16
C VAL A 514 9.44 13.49 9.42
N ILE A 515 8.42 12.82 8.87
CA ILE A 515 7.02 13.04 9.26
C ILE A 515 6.72 12.18 10.49
N SER A 516 6.09 12.78 11.49
CA SER A 516 5.50 12.09 12.65
C SER A 516 4.01 12.41 12.77
N ASP A 517 3.20 11.40 13.03
CA ASP A 517 1.73 11.51 13.12
C ASP A 517 1.17 10.56 14.19
N VAL A 518 0.12 10.99 14.90
CA VAL A 518 -0.53 10.20 15.95
C VAL A 518 -2.00 10.02 15.60
N VAL A 519 -2.34 8.90 14.97
CA VAL A 519 -3.71 8.55 14.56
C VAL A 519 -4.67 8.60 15.75
N SER A 520 -5.90 9.06 15.56
CA SER A 520 -6.82 9.25 16.70
C SER A 520 -7.37 7.93 17.26
N ASP A 521 -8.01 7.99 18.43
CA ASP A 521 -8.53 6.83 19.14
C ASP A 521 -9.72 6.16 18.42
N GLU A 522 -10.44 6.89 17.58
CA GLU A 522 -11.51 6.36 16.72
C GLU A 522 -10.99 5.42 15.63
N PHE A 523 -9.68 5.45 15.33
CA PHE A 523 -9.06 4.66 14.28
C PHE A 523 -8.01 3.67 14.83
N VAL A 524 -7.56 2.77 13.96
CA VAL A 524 -6.48 1.81 14.19
C VAL A 524 -5.60 1.68 12.94
N ILE A 525 -4.29 1.65 13.14
CA ILE A 525 -3.31 1.40 12.08
C ILE A 525 -3.21 -0.13 11.87
N PRO A 526 -3.35 -0.66 10.63
CA PRO A 526 -3.18 -2.09 10.37
C PRO A 526 -1.76 -2.58 10.68
N ASN A 527 -1.64 -3.77 11.28
CA ASN A 527 -0.36 -4.38 11.67
C ASN A 527 0.65 -4.53 10.51
N ASN A 528 0.16 -4.54 9.26
CA ASN A 528 0.95 -4.66 8.04
C ASN A 528 1.16 -3.31 7.32
N VAL A 529 1.08 -2.16 8.00
CA VAL A 529 1.15 -0.84 7.33
C VAL A 529 2.40 -0.70 6.45
N GLY A 530 3.55 -1.26 6.87
CA GLY A 530 4.81 -1.20 6.13
C GLY A 530 4.80 -1.85 4.73
N SER A 531 3.98 -2.89 4.50
CA SER A 531 3.80 -3.46 3.14
C SER A 531 2.77 -2.69 2.31
N ASN A 532 2.04 -1.77 2.94
CA ASN A 532 0.87 -1.10 2.37
C ASN A 532 1.07 0.42 2.20
N VAL A 533 2.25 0.95 2.56
CA VAL A 533 2.62 2.34 2.28
C VAL A 533 2.78 2.52 0.78
N LYS A 534 2.17 3.57 0.25
CA LYS A 534 2.24 3.93 -1.17
C LYS A 534 2.99 5.25 -1.29
N VAL A 535 4.04 5.27 -2.11
CA VAL A 535 4.86 6.47 -2.36
C VAL A 535 4.96 6.79 -3.84
N SER A 536 4.84 8.08 -4.17
CA SER A 536 5.23 8.63 -5.46
C SER A 536 6.08 9.89 -5.31
N VAL A 537 6.91 10.14 -6.31
CA VAL A 537 7.79 11.31 -6.44
C VAL A 537 7.51 11.94 -7.80
N ASN A 538 7.10 13.21 -7.83
CA ASN A 538 6.64 13.91 -9.04
C ASN A 538 5.59 13.10 -9.83
N ASN A 539 4.65 12.46 -9.12
CA ASN A 539 3.65 11.52 -9.61
C ASN A 539 4.19 10.15 -10.12
N THR A 540 5.50 9.93 -10.22
CA THR A 540 6.12 8.63 -10.51
C THR A 540 6.05 7.71 -9.28
N LYS A 541 5.45 6.52 -9.39
CA LYS A 541 5.36 5.56 -8.28
C LYS A 541 6.73 4.92 -7.97
N ILE A 542 7.12 4.94 -6.69
CA ILE A 542 8.20 4.11 -6.17
C ILE A 542 7.67 2.67 -6.00
N LYS A 543 8.38 1.69 -6.56
CA LYS A 543 8.07 0.25 -6.48
C LYS A 543 9.10 -0.57 -5.70
N ASP A 544 10.19 0.07 -5.29
CA ASP A 544 11.30 -0.56 -4.56
C ASP A 544 10.86 -0.92 -3.13
N SER A 545 10.94 -2.21 -2.78
CA SER A 545 10.52 -2.71 -1.47
C SER A 545 11.53 -2.45 -0.34
N GLU A 546 12.80 -2.19 -0.64
CA GLU A 546 13.80 -1.77 0.36
C GLU A 546 13.60 -0.30 0.72
N VAL A 547 13.31 0.56 -0.27
CA VAL A 547 12.90 1.96 -0.04
C VAL A 547 11.59 2.02 0.77
N LEU A 548 10.55 1.30 0.34
CA LEU A 548 9.23 1.33 0.97
C LEU A 548 9.21 0.74 2.39
N SER A 549 10.10 -0.20 2.71
CA SER A 549 10.24 -0.72 4.09
C SER A 549 11.14 0.16 4.96
N SER A 550 12.29 0.62 4.44
CA SER A 550 13.25 1.42 5.22
C SER A 550 12.75 2.82 5.58
N MET A 551 11.80 3.38 4.82
CA MET A 551 11.16 4.66 5.15
C MET A 551 10.22 4.59 6.37
N VAL A 552 9.70 3.42 6.75
CA VAL A 552 8.77 3.29 7.89
C VAL A 552 9.57 3.13 9.18
N LYS A 553 10.00 4.28 9.71
CA LYS A 553 10.95 4.38 10.82
C LYS A 553 10.42 3.78 12.12
N SER A 554 9.12 3.95 12.40
CA SER A 554 8.44 3.26 13.51
C SER A 554 6.92 3.30 13.39
N VAL A 555 6.29 2.29 13.96
CA VAL A 555 4.85 2.26 14.28
C VAL A 555 4.74 1.80 15.74
N ASN A 556 4.06 2.56 16.59
CA ASN A 556 3.84 2.21 17.98
C ASN A 556 2.43 2.65 18.42
N GLY A 557 1.51 1.69 18.47
CA GLY A 557 0.09 1.94 18.68
C GLY A 557 -0.48 2.85 17.59
N GLN A 558 -0.74 4.10 17.94
CA GLN A 558 -1.24 5.15 17.05
C GLN A 558 -0.16 6.03 16.42
N ASN A 559 1.06 6.01 16.95
CA ASN A 559 2.16 6.84 16.44
C ASN A 559 2.80 6.17 15.23
N ILE A 560 2.92 6.89 14.12
CA ILE A 560 3.58 6.46 12.88
C ILE A 560 4.59 7.51 12.43
N VAL A 561 5.76 7.04 12.01
CA VAL A 561 6.89 7.90 11.64
C VAL A 561 7.49 7.48 10.31
N PHE A 562 7.57 8.42 9.36
CA PHE A 562 8.13 8.22 8.02
C PHE A 562 9.43 9.01 7.84
N ASP A 563 10.51 8.35 7.44
CA ASP A 563 11.80 8.96 7.09
C ASP A 563 11.90 9.16 5.57
N LEU A 564 11.68 10.40 5.12
CA LEU A 564 11.70 10.76 3.70
C LEU A 564 13.13 10.85 3.13
N SER A 565 14.18 10.78 3.95
CA SER A 565 15.56 10.69 3.44
C SER A 565 15.86 9.37 2.73
N LYS A 566 14.97 8.38 2.85
CA LYS A 566 15.04 7.08 2.16
C LYS A 566 14.41 7.12 0.77
N VAL A 567 13.58 8.12 0.47
CA VAL A 567 12.86 8.25 -0.80
C VAL A 567 13.75 9.00 -1.81
N PRO A 568 13.97 8.47 -3.03
CA PRO A 568 14.73 9.16 -4.07
C PRO A 568 14.11 10.53 -4.42
N GLN A 569 14.86 11.61 -4.27
CA GLN A 569 14.40 12.96 -4.62
C GLN A 569 14.74 13.29 -6.08
N GLU A 570 13.83 12.97 -6.99
CA GLU A 570 13.91 13.43 -8.38
C GLU A 570 13.46 14.90 -8.48
N ILE A 571 14.31 15.76 -9.01
CA ILE A 571 14.02 17.19 -9.20
C ILE A 571 13.43 17.39 -10.60
N ASP A 572 12.24 17.97 -10.67
CA ASP A 572 11.56 18.27 -11.94
C ASP A 572 12.24 19.45 -12.70
N LYS A 573 11.81 19.66 -13.94
CA LYS A 573 12.28 20.75 -14.82
C LYS A 573 12.07 22.17 -14.26
N ASN A 574 11.30 22.33 -13.18
CA ASN A 574 10.97 23.60 -12.54
C ASN A 574 11.72 23.78 -11.19
N GLY A 575 12.61 22.85 -10.83
CA GLY A 575 13.33 22.85 -9.56
C GLY A 575 12.52 22.36 -8.35
N MET A 576 11.48 21.54 -8.57
CA MET A 576 10.59 21.04 -7.52
C MET A 576 10.74 19.52 -7.29
N VAL A 577 10.45 19.09 -6.07
CA VAL A 577 10.25 17.70 -5.67
C VAL A 577 8.90 17.64 -4.97
N LYS A 578 7.99 16.78 -5.43
CA LYS A 578 6.70 16.50 -4.79
C LYS A 578 6.64 15.03 -4.36
N ILE A 579 6.76 14.75 -3.07
CA ILE A 579 6.65 13.41 -2.49
C ILE A 579 5.24 13.22 -1.93
N SER A 580 4.52 12.23 -2.43
CA SER A 580 3.24 11.78 -1.87
C SER A 580 3.48 10.48 -1.10
N VAL A 581 3.11 10.43 0.18
CA VAL A 581 3.16 9.23 1.04
C VAL A 581 1.76 8.95 1.56
N SER A 582 1.27 7.73 1.43
CA SER A 582 -0.05 7.38 1.96
C SER A 582 -0.12 5.98 2.58
N PHE A 583 -1.00 5.83 3.56
CA PHE A 583 -1.24 4.59 4.31
C PHE A 583 -2.74 4.48 4.67
N PHE A 584 -3.17 3.30 5.10
CA PHE A 584 -4.57 3.05 5.47
C PHE A 584 -4.75 3.03 6.99
N VAL A 585 -5.90 3.49 7.45
CA VAL A 585 -6.44 3.31 8.80
C VAL A 585 -7.87 2.77 8.71
N ASN A 586 -8.26 1.96 9.69
CA ASN A 586 -9.62 1.48 9.83
C ASN A 586 -10.27 2.15 11.05
N VAL A 587 -11.59 2.38 11.04
CA VAL A 587 -12.35 2.76 12.24
C VAL A 587 -12.26 1.59 13.24
N ARG A 588 -11.95 1.90 14.50
CA ARG A 588 -11.65 0.91 15.55
C ARG A 588 -12.86 0.07 15.95
N ASP A 589 -14.04 0.68 15.94
CA ASP A 589 -15.34 0.05 16.20
C ASP A 589 -16.19 0.10 14.93
N LYS A 590 -16.61 -1.06 14.41
CA LYS A 590 -17.36 -1.17 13.14
C LYS A 590 -18.75 -0.52 13.16
N TYR A 591 -19.23 -0.12 14.35
CA TYR A 591 -20.50 0.58 14.59
C TYR A 591 -20.32 2.06 14.96
N PHE A 592 -19.09 2.55 15.15
CA PHE A 592 -18.87 3.95 15.48
C PHE A 592 -19.27 4.88 14.32
N SER A 593 -19.87 6.02 14.68
CA SER A 593 -20.33 7.03 13.74
C SER A 593 -20.28 8.43 14.37
N GLY A 594 -20.20 9.45 13.54
CA GLY A 594 -20.07 10.83 13.98
C GLY A 594 -19.58 11.76 12.88
N ASN A 595 -19.71 13.06 13.14
CA ASN A 595 -19.48 14.12 12.15
C ASN A 595 -18.19 14.90 12.49
N LYS A 596 -17.39 15.21 11.47
CA LYS A 596 -16.11 15.93 11.56
C LYS A 596 -15.11 15.28 12.52
N ILE A 597 -15.01 13.95 12.51
CA ILE A 597 -14.08 13.18 13.33
C ILE A 597 -12.64 13.44 12.86
N ASN A 598 -11.78 13.90 13.75
CA ASN A 598 -10.34 14.05 13.47
C ASN A 598 -9.72 12.69 13.17
N THR A 599 -8.80 12.62 12.22
CA THR A 599 -8.06 11.39 11.89
C THR A 599 -6.76 11.24 12.67
N ASN A 600 -6.28 12.32 13.30
CA ASN A 600 -5.13 12.29 14.21
C ASN A 600 -5.31 13.21 15.42
N ASN A 601 -4.69 12.83 16.53
CA ASN A 601 -4.65 13.57 17.78
C ASN A 601 -3.60 14.69 17.69
N GLY A 602 -4.05 15.92 17.40
CA GLY A 602 -3.21 17.12 17.32
C GLY A 602 -2.82 17.51 15.89
N ASP A 603 -1.59 18.04 15.73
CA ASP A 603 -0.99 18.31 14.42
C ASP A 603 -0.04 17.18 14.03
N ALA A 604 -0.02 16.81 12.74
CA ALA A 604 1.08 16.02 12.18
C ALA A 604 2.28 16.94 11.91
N VAL A 605 3.50 16.43 12.08
CA VAL A 605 4.73 17.26 12.13
C VAL A 605 5.77 16.76 11.14
N LEU A 606 6.19 17.61 10.20
CA LEU A 606 7.39 17.42 9.38
C LEU A 606 8.57 18.13 10.04
N ASN A 607 9.47 17.34 10.62
CA ASN A 607 10.80 17.79 11.04
C ASN A 607 11.74 17.63 9.84
N TYR A 608 12.52 18.65 9.52
CA TYR A 608 13.45 18.62 8.38
C TYR A 608 14.64 19.55 8.64
N LYS A 609 15.71 19.41 7.87
CA LYS A 609 16.78 20.40 7.81
C LYS A 609 16.52 21.40 6.69
N ASP A 610 16.80 22.66 6.97
CA ASP A 610 16.68 23.75 6.00
C ASP A 610 17.58 23.48 4.77
N PRO A 611 17.03 23.46 3.54
CA PRO A 611 17.76 22.99 2.36
C PRO A 611 18.86 23.95 1.87
N LYS A 612 18.94 25.16 2.43
CA LYS A 612 20.01 26.13 2.14
C LYS A 612 21.20 26.00 3.09
N THR A 613 20.93 25.73 4.37
CA THR A 613 21.93 25.78 5.45
C THR A 613 22.29 24.43 6.04
N HIS A 614 21.52 23.37 5.75
CA HIS A 614 21.62 22.04 6.38
C HIS A 614 21.49 22.04 7.92
N ASN A 615 21.03 23.15 8.51
CA ASN A 615 20.70 23.26 9.92
C ASN A 615 19.27 22.78 10.20
N GLN A 616 18.95 22.46 11.45
CA GLN A 616 17.60 22.05 11.83
C GLN A 616 16.61 23.20 11.58
N ALA A 617 15.59 22.96 10.73
CA ALA A 617 14.55 23.94 10.46
C ALA A 617 13.44 23.90 11.54
N THR A 618 12.66 24.98 11.60
CA THR A 618 11.39 25.02 12.35
C THR A 618 10.44 23.95 11.79
N PRO A 619 9.95 23.00 12.60
CA PRO A 619 9.09 21.92 12.09
C PRO A 619 7.78 22.47 11.53
N ILE A 620 7.39 22.00 10.34
CA ILE A 620 6.11 22.33 9.72
C ILE A 620 5.02 21.48 10.38
N LYS A 621 3.93 22.12 10.80
CA LYS A 621 2.77 21.48 11.40
C LYS A 621 1.57 21.56 10.47
N VAL A 622 0.84 20.45 10.34
CA VAL A 622 -0.42 20.40 9.59
C VAL A 622 -1.53 19.82 10.47
N LYS A 623 -2.68 20.50 10.51
CA LYS A 623 -3.82 20.10 11.32
C LYS A 623 -4.42 18.78 10.85
N SER A 624 -5.09 18.07 11.75
CA SER A 624 -5.87 16.90 11.39
C SER A 624 -6.94 17.21 10.34
N PRO A 625 -6.99 16.51 9.20
CA PRO A 625 -8.19 16.48 8.36
C PRO A 625 -9.29 15.71 9.10
N THR A 626 -10.53 16.17 8.92
CA THR A 626 -11.72 15.57 9.51
C THR A 626 -12.47 14.72 8.50
N VAL A 627 -13.12 13.66 8.97
CA VAL A 627 -13.99 12.79 8.16
C VAL A 627 -15.33 12.57 8.83
N ASP A 628 -16.38 12.39 8.03
CA ASP A 628 -17.68 11.95 8.51
C ASP A 628 -17.77 10.41 8.42
N ILE A 629 -18.35 9.80 9.46
CA ILE A 629 -18.55 8.35 9.57
C ILE A 629 -20.06 8.14 9.77
N ALA A 630 -20.74 7.67 8.73
CA ALA A 630 -22.19 7.46 8.76
C ALA A 630 -22.60 6.33 9.74
N PRO A 631 -23.76 6.44 10.40
CA PRO A 631 -24.30 5.38 11.25
C PRO A 631 -24.63 4.13 10.44
N VAL A 632 -24.59 2.98 11.11
CA VAL A 632 -25.12 1.72 10.56
C VAL A 632 -26.62 1.72 10.77
N GLU A 633 -27.37 2.08 9.74
CA GLU A 633 -28.83 2.12 9.76
C GLU A 633 -29.43 0.70 9.70
N GLY A 634 -30.58 0.49 10.35
CA GLY A 634 -31.31 -0.78 10.39
C GLY A 634 -32.81 -0.58 10.61
N MET A 635 -33.60 -1.64 10.36
CA MET A 635 -35.07 -1.58 10.45
C MET A 635 -35.65 -2.91 10.96
N LEU A 636 -36.54 -2.83 11.95
CA LEU A 636 -37.38 -3.96 12.38
C LEU A 636 -38.73 -3.90 11.67
N TYR A 637 -39.24 -5.06 11.27
CA TYR A 637 -40.61 -5.25 10.79
C TYR A 637 -41.28 -6.30 11.69
N VAL A 638 -42.40 -5.95 12.31
CA VAL A 638 -43.14 -6.83 13.23
C VAL A 638 -44.56 -7.03 12.67
N SER A 639 -44.83 -8.22 12.16
CA SER A 639 -46.05 -8.58 11.43
C SER A 639 -46.92 -9.54 12.24
N LYS A 640 -48.22 -9.23 12.37
CA LYS A 640 -49.17 -10.06 13.13
C LYS A 640 -50.08 -10.86 12.22
N TYR A 641 -50.16 -12.16 12.46
CA TYR A 641 -51.08 -13.07 11.76
C TYR A 641 -51.99 -13.80 12.74
N VAL A 642 -53.21 -14.06 12.31
CA VAL A 642 -54.22 -14.84 13.04
C VAL A 642 -54.84 -15.84 12.08
N ASP A 643 -54.77 -17.12 12.40
CA ASP A 643 -55.61 -18.13 11.76
C ASP A 643 -57.04 -18.02 12.33
N LEU A 644 -57.98 -17.70 11.44
CA LEU A 644 -59.40 -17.55 11.72
C LEU A 644 -60.18 -18.88 11.59
N LYS A 645 -59.54 -19.97 11.14
CA LYS A 645 -60.17 -21.31 10.97
C LYS A 645 -61.51 -21.29 10.21
N GLY A 646 -61.56 -20.49 9.14
CA GLY A 646 -62.75 -20.34 8.28
C GLY A 646 -63.78 -19.30 8.74
N ILE A 647 -63.55 -18.59 9.85
CA ILE A 647 -64.44 -17.54 10.35
C ILE A 647 -64.24 -16.24 9.55
N SER A 648 -65.33 -15.46 9.41
CA SER A 648 -65.38 -14.13 8.79
C SER A 648 -64.23 -13.22 9.25
N LYS A 649 -63.62 -12.49 8.29
CA LYS A 649 -62.55 -11.52 8.54
C LYS A 649 -63.07 -10.19 9.12
N ALA A 650 -64.38 -9.94 9.12
CA ALA A 650 -64.94 -8.64 9.51
C ALA A 650 -64.91 -8.39 11.03
N ASP A 651 -65.03 -9.45 11.84
CA ASP A 651 -65.51 -9.32 13.22
C ASP A 651 -64.42 -9.25 14.31
N LYS A 652 -63.13 -9.42 13.96
CA LYS A 652 -62.01 -9.50 14.93
C LYS A 652 -60.71 -8.79 14.50
N THR A 653 -60.76 -7.80 13.60
CA THR A 653 -59.58 -7.04 13.13
C THR A 653 -59.09 -5.94 14.06
N SER A 654 -59.87 -5.55 15.08
CA SER A 654 -59.57 -4.45 16.00
C SER A 654 -58.69 -4.82 17.20
N ASN A 655 -58.45 -6.11 17.46
CA ASN A 655 -57.65 -6.54 18.60
C ASN A 655 -56.15 -6.23 18.39
N GLU A 656 -55.57 -5.44 19.29
CA GLU A 656 -54.12 -5.23 19.38
C GLU A 656 -53.42 -6.40 20.08
N PHE A 657 -52.23 -6.75 19.60
CA PHE A 657 -51.36 -7.77 20.15
C PHE A 657 -50.03 -7.11 20.57
N PRO A 658 -49.74 -6.98 21.88
CA PRO A 658 -48.49 -6.42 22.37
C PRO A 658 -47.33 -7.41 22.18
N ILE A 659 -46.44 -7.11 21.24
CA ILE A 659 -45.21 -7.87 20.96
C ILE A 659 -44.01 -7.11 21.52
N TYR A 660 -43.14 -7.80 22.25
CA TYR A 660 -41.93 -7.22 22.86
C TYR A 660 -40.67 -7.81 22.25
N ILE A 661 -39.74 -6.94 21.86
CA ILE A 661 -38.40 -7.31 21.38
C ILE A 661 -37.39 -6.91 22.46
N GLU A 662 -36.69 -7.88 23.03
CA GLU A 662 -35.83 -7.71 24.20
C GLU A 662 -34.39 -8.14 23.92
N LYS A 663 -33.39 -7.38 24.38
CA LYS A 663 -31.99 -7.82 24.25
C LYS A 663 -31.72 -9.01 25.16
N VAL A 664 -31.15 -10.09 24.62
CA VAL A 664 -30.72 -11.23 25.43
C VAL A 664 -29.44 -10.85 26.16
N ALA A 665 -29.56 -10.62 27.46
CA ALA A 665 -28.45 -10.22 28.31
C ALA A 665 -27.49 -11.40 28.56
N ASN A 666 -26.18 -11.16 28.47
CA ASN A 666 -25.19 -12.10 29.00
C ASN A 666 -25.18 -12.00 30.54
N PRO A 667 -25.58 -13.04 31.29
CA PRO A 667 -25.73 -12.96 32.75
C PRO A 667 -24.41 -12.76 33.51
N LYS A 668 -23.25 -12.80 32.84
CA LYS A 668 -21.93 -12.52 33.44
C LYS A 668 -21.44 -11.09 33.21
N THR A 669 -22.04 -10.31 32.30
CA THR A 669 -21.51 -9.01 31.88
C THR A 669 -22.56 -7.92 31.64
N ALA A 670 -23.85 -8.21 31.78
CA ALA A 670 -24.91 -7.24 31.53
C ALA A 670 -25.13 -6.28 32.72
N THR A 671 -25.31 -5.00 32.39
CA THR A 671 -25.79 -3.96 33.30
C THR A 671 -27.29 -3.73 33.12
N GLN A 672 -27.92 -2.98 34.03
CA GLN A 672 -29.34 -2.59 33.89
C GLN A 672 -29.60 -1.80 32.57
N ALA A 673 -28.58 -1.13 32.04
CA ALA A 673 -28.65 -0.34 30.80
C ALA A 673 -28.50 -1.18 29.50
N ASP A 674 -28.14 -2.46 29.61
CA ASP A 674 -28.06 -3.38 28.47
C ASP A 674 -29.41 -4.03 28.11
N LEU A 675 -30.38 -3.96 29.03
CA LEU A 675 -31.73 -4.54 28.88
C LEU A 675 -32.67 -3.59 28.12
N SER A 676 -32.48 -3.43 26.81
CA SER A 676 -33.45 -2.72 25.98
C SER A 676 -34.63 -3.63 25.60
N ARG A 677 -35.85 -3.14 25.88
CA ARG A 677 -37.15 -3.73 25.49
C ARG A 677 -37.88 -2.72 24.60
N TYR A 678 -38.24 -3.14 23.38
CA TYR A 678 -39.03 -2.37 22.44
C TYR A 678 -40.43 -3.00 22.32
N ALA A 679 -41.49 -2.20 22.36
CA ALA A 679 -42.87 -2.67 22.33
C ALA A 679 -43.56 -2.31 21.01
N PHE A 680 -44.27 -3.27 20.44
CA PHE A 680 -45.00 -3.14 19.18
C PHE A 680 -46.45 -3.59 19.40
N ASN A 681 -47.39 -2.64 19.39
CA ASN A 681 -48.81 -2.97 19.31
C ASN A 681 -49.17 -3.11 17.81
N VAL A 682 -49.69 -4.28 17.44
CA VAL A 682 -50.07 -4.61 16.05
C VAL A 682 -51.40 -5.34 16.01
N THR A 683 -52.22 -5.07 14.99
CA THR A 683 -53.51 -5.74 14.78
C THR A 683 -53.41 -6.84 13.73
N ALA A 684 -54.35 -7.78 13.73
CA ALA A 684 -54.30 -8.96 12.85
C ALA A 684 -54.27 -8.59 11.36
N GLY A 685 -53.19 -8.98 10.67
CA GLY A 685 -52.95 -8.69 9.26
C GLY A 685 -52.16 -7.40 8.99
N THR A 686 -51.66 -6.71 10.03
CA THR A 686 -50.82 -5.51 9.89
C THR A 686 -49.34 -5.80 10.19
N THR A 687 -48.49 -4.84 9.82
CA THR A 687 -47.07 -4.81 10.17
C THR A 687 -46.72 -3.43 10.74
N SER A 688 -46.04 -3.40 11.88
CA SER A 688 -45.42 -2.19 12.43
C SER A 688 -43.91 -2.21 12.16
N THR A 689 -43.29 -1.04 12.02
CA THR A 689 -41.88 -0.88 11.66
C THR A 689 -41.15 0.07 12.59
N MET A 690 -39.87 -0.20 12.87
CA MET A 690 -39.04 0.67 13.69
C MET A 690 -37.65 0.84 13.05
N ASP A 691 -37.34 2.07 12.65
CA ASP A 691 -35.99 2.48 12.25
C ASP A 691 -35.07 2.60 13.47
N PHE A 692 -33.81 2.21 13.30
CA PHE A 692 -32.79 2.31 14.34
C PHE A 692 -31.38 2.50 13.78
N TYR A 693 -30.49 3.03 14.62
CA TYR A 693 -29.05 3.07 14.43
C TYR A 693 -28.36 2.04 15.32
N LEU A 694 -27.47 1.24 14.71
CA LEU A 694 -26.71 0.22 15.42
C LEU A 694 -25.49 0.80 16.09
N ARG A 695 -25.37 0.51 17.37
CA ARG A 695 -24.15 0.70 18.17
C ARG A 695 -23.63 -0.64 18.69
N GLY A 696 -22.32 -0.75 18.86
CA GLY A 696 -21.72 -1.75 19.75
C GLY A 696 -21.96 -1.40 21.22
N GLN A 697 -21.56 -2.29 22.13
CA GLN A 697 -21.83 -2.11 23.56
C GLN A 697 -21.00 -0.99 24.20
N SER A 698 -19.81 -0.69 23.64
CA SER A 698 -18.90 0.37 24.09
C SER A 698 -18.78 1.54 23.11
N THR A 699 -19.67 1.64 22.11
CA THR A 699 -19.60 2.69 21.09
C THR A 699 -20.00 4.03 21.69
N ASP A 700 -19.12 5.03 21.55
CA ASP A 700 -19.44 6.42 21.87
C ASP A 700 -20.39 7.00 20.80
N ILE A 701 -21.64 7.26 21.19
CA ILE A 701 -22.66 7.88 20.33
C ILE A 701 -22.71 9.41 20.46
N THR A 702 -21.91 10.02 21.36
CA THR A 702 -21.96 11.47 21.64
C THR A 702 -21.35 12.33 20.53
N LYS A 703 -20.58 11.73 19.61
CA LYS A 703 -19.89 12.44 18.51
C LYS A 703 -20.78 12.67 17.26
N ILE A 704 -22.06 12.31 17.34
CA ILE A 704 -23.08 12.59 16.32
C ILE A 704 -23.64 14.00 16.57
N ASN A 705 -22.97 15.02 16.02
CA ASN A 705 -23.27 16.45 16.26
C ASN A 705 -24.59 16.97 15.63
N ASN A 706 -25.48 16.11 15.16
CA ASN A 706 -26.78 16.49 14.59
C ASN A 706 -27.91 16.26 15.60
N ALA A 707 -28.47 17.33 16.16
CA ALA A 707 -29.62 17.26 17.07
C ALA A 707 -30.87 16.59 16.47
N LEU A 708 -30.94 16.47 15.14
CA LEU A 708 -32.02 15.80 14.40
C LEU A 708 -32.00 14.26 14.54
N ASP A 709 -30.85 13.65 14.85
CA ASP A 709 -30.70 12.19 14.96
C ASP A 709 -30.78 11.68 16.41
N MET A 710 -30.84 12.57 17.39
CA MET A 710 -31.04 12.22 18.81
C MET A 710 -32.45 11.68 19.10
N GLY A 711 -33.41 11.87 18.19
CA GLY A 711 -34.77 11.32 18.28
C GLY A 711 -34.93 9.91 17.70
N LYS A 712 -33.86 9.29 17.15
CA LYS A 712 -33.91 7.93 16.58
C LYS A 712 -33.53 6.86 17.61
N ASN A 713 -34.06 5.66 17.43
CA ASN A 713 -33.76 4.52 18.31
C ASN A 713 -32.30 4.07 18.11
N TYR A 714 -31.57 3.87 19.19
CA TYR A 714 -30.28 3.17 19.15
C TYR A 714 -30.46 1.72 19.62
N ILE A 715 -30.20 0.76 18.73
CA ILE A 715 -30.15 -0.68 19.07
C ILE A 715 -28.70 -1.06 19.34
N THR A 716 -28.48 -1.85 20.39
CA THR A 716 -27.14 -2.31 20.76
C THR A 716 -26.93 -3.71 20.20
N ALA A 717 -26.02 -3.86 19.23
CA ALA A 717 -25.81 -5.10 18.49
C ALA A 717 -25.65 -6.34 19.40
N GLY A 718 -26.14 -7.48 18.94
CA GLY A 718 -26.14 -8.76 19.65
C GLY A 718 -27.44 -9.54 19.46
N THR A 719 -27.66 -10.53 20.34
CA THR A 719 -28.83 -11.41 20.32
C THR A 719 -30.06 -10.74 20.94
N TYR A 720 -31.23 -10.95 20.34
CA TYR A 720 -32.53 -10.41 20.72
C TYR A 720 -33.58 -11.53 20.76
N LYS A 721 -34.63 -11.32 21.56
CA LYS A 721 -35.76 -12.24 21.73
C LYS A 721 -37.09 -11.53 21.52
N ALA A 722 -37.99 -12.15 20.77
CA ALA A 722 -39.38 -11.74 20.63
C ALA A 722 -40.28 -12.49 21.64
N SER A 723 -41.27 -11.79 22.19
CA SER A 723 -42.36 -12.35 23.00
C SER A 723 -43.67 -11.62 22.72
N GLU A 724 -44.80 -12.19 23.16
CA GLU A 724 -46.14 -11.61 22.95
C GLU A 724 -47.00 -11.84 24.20
N ILE A 725 -47.77 -10.83 24.60
CA ILE A 725 -48.91 -11.00 25.51
C ILE A 725 -50.12 -11.42 24.67
N VAL A 726 -50.48 -12.70 24.76
CA VAL A 726 -51.57 -13.30 23.98
C VAL A 726 -52.92 -12.92 24.60
N PRO A 727 -53.85 -12.25 23.88
CA PRO A 727 -55.19 -11.96 24.40
C PRO A 727 -56.03 -13.24 24.52
N MET A 728 -56.97 -13.27 25.48
CA MET A 728 -57.73 -14.47 25.89
C MET A 728 -58.50 -15.20 24.76
N ASP A 729 -58.86 -14.50 23.68
CA ASP A 729 -59.52 -15.10 22.50
C ASP A 729 -58.60 -16.07 21.70
N TYR A 730 -57.28 -16.04 21.95
CA TYR A 730 -56.25 -16.61 21.06
C TYR A 730 -55.26 -17.55 21.77
N GLN A 731 -54.61 -18.41 20.97
CA GLN A 731 -53.47 -19.25 21.38
C GLN A 731 -52.28 -18.95 20.46
N LYS A 732 -51.10 -18.69 21.02
CA LYS A 732 -49.87 -18.50 20.21
C LYS A 732 -49.53 -19.80 19.46
N ALA A 733 -49.38 -19.71 18.14
CA ALA A 733 -49.01 -20.83 17.28
C ALA A 733 -47.52 -20.82 16.94
N SER A 734 -46.97 -19.68 16.52
CA SER A 734 -45.54 -19.54 16.22
C SER A 734 -45.00 -18.11 16.39
N ILE A 735 -43.71 -18.03 16.67
CA ILE A 735 -42.87 -16.86 16.36
C ILE A 735 -41.85 -17.33 15.33
N GLN A 736 -41.63 -16.54 14.30
CA GLN A 736 -40.64 -16.78 13.27
C GLN A 736 -39.90 -15.47 12.96
N TYR A 737 -38.65 -15.57 12.50
CA TYR A 737 -37.87 -14.41 12.05
C TYR A 737 -37.19 -14.67 10.69
N SER A 738 -36.85 -13.60 10.00
CA SER A 738 -36.10 -13.61 8.74
C SER A 738 -35.20 -12.38 8.65
N TYR A 739 -34.05 -12.48 7.98
CA TYR A 739 -33.19 -11.34 7.66
C TYR A 739 -33.42 -10.79 6.24
N THR A 740 -34.15 -11.53 5.40
CA THR A 740 -34.51 -11.09 4.03
C THR A 740 -35.98 -10.73 3.87
N GLY A 741 -36.86 -11.22 4.75
CA GLY A 741 -38.31 -11.04 4.67
C GLY A 741 -39.01 -11.97 3.65
N ASN A 742 -38.25 -12.78 2.92
CA ASN A 742 -38.79 -13.73 1.94
C ASN A 742 -39.61 -14.83 2.63
N ASP A 743 -40.76 -15.20 2.07
CA ASP A 743 -41.67 -16.19 2.68
C ASP A 743 -41.11 -17.62 2.79
N ASN A 744 -39.94 -17.89 2.20
CA ASN A 744 -39.21 -19.16 2.30
C ASN A 744 -37.89 -19.05 3.09
N ASP A 745 -37.65 -17.92 3.79
CA ASP A 745 -36.48 -17.63 4.64
C ASP A 745 -36.89 -17.32 6.09
N TRP A 746 -37.97 -17.97 6.57
CA TRP A 746 -38.47 -17.83 7.93
C TRP A 746 -37.93 -18.94 8.83
N THR A 747 -37.05 -18.59 9.76
CA THR A 747 -36.61 -19.48 10.83
C THR A 747 -37.65 -19.48 11.95
N THR A 748 -38.21 -20.65 12.28
CA THR A 748 -39.11 -20.80 13.43
C THR A 748 -38.31 -20.76 14.73
N GLY A 749 -38.57 -19.76 15.55
CA GLY A 749 -37.80 -19.46 16.75
C GLY A 749 -38.14 -18.07 17.27
N ASP A 750 -37.99 -17.87 18.57
CA ASP A 750 -38.24 -16.58 19.21
C ASP A 750 -36.98 -15.72 19.38
N THR A 751 -35.80 -16.26 19.07
CA THR A 751 -34.49 -15.66 19.36
C THR A 751 -33.68 -15.51 18.07
N PHE A 752 -33.12 -14.32 17.84
CA PHE A 752 -32.44 -13.90 16.61
C PHE A 752 -31.29 -12.92 16.91
N GLU A 753 -30.57 -12.44 15.91
CA GLU A 753 -29.50 -11.43 16.07
C GLU A 753 -29.83 -10.12 15.36
N ILE A 754 -29.32 -9.01 15.89
CA ILE A 754 -29.24 -7.73 15.19
C ILE A 754 -27.76 -7.32 15.15
N THR A 755 -27.19 -7.24 13.96
CA THR A 755 -25.75 -6.95 13.73
C THR A 755 -25.57 -6.01 12.53
N LYS A 756 -24.34 -5.63 12.18
CA LYS A 756 -24.08 -4.85 10.95
C LYS A 756 -24.45 -5.65 9.69
N GLU A 757 -24.34 -6.97 9.79
CA GLU A 757 -24.61 -7.95 8.74
C GLU A 757 -26.10 -8.36 8.71
N HIS A 758 -26.76 -8.36 9.87
CA HIS A 758 -28.19 -8.60 10.07
C HIS A 758 -28.86 -7.32 10.61
N ASN A 759 -28.81 -6.23 9.84
CA ASN A 759 -29.36 -4.93 10.24
C ASN A 759 -30.85 -4.75 9.87
N LYS A 760 -31.43 -5.67 9.10
CA LYS A 760 -32.87 -5.76 8.84
C LYS A 760 -33.39 -7.06 9.41
N VAL A 761 -34.45 -7.00 10.21
CA VAL A 761 -35.08 -8.19 10.78
C VAL A 761 -36.60 -8.11 10.63
N TYR A 762 -37.17 -9.15 10.05
CA TYR A 762 -38.59 -9.35 9.89
C TYR A 762 -39.05 -10.39 10.92
N ILE A 763 -40.16 -10.14 11.61
CA ILE A 763 -40.65 -10.93 12.73
C ILE A 763 -42.14 -11.21 12.50
N LYS A 764 -42.51 -12.49 12.42
CA LYS A 764 -43.86 -12.97 12.09
C LYS A 764 -44.40 -13.72 13.30
N VAL A 765 -45.46 -13.19 13.93
CA VAL A 765 -46.09 -13.80 15.11
C VAL A 765 -47.50 -14.25 14.78
N THR A 766 -47.71 -15.56 14.75
CA THR A 766 -48.96 -16.20 14.31
C THR A 766 -49.70 -16.80 15.50
N ASN A 767 -50.97 -16.46 15.65
CA ASN A 767 -51.86 -17.06 16.65
C ASN A 767 -53.02 -17.80 15.99
N ASN A 768 -53.51 -18.84 16.64
CA ASN A 768 -54.78 -19.46 16.30
C ASN A 768 -55.88 -18.74 17.09
N LEU A 769 -57.01 -18.43 16.45
CA LEU A 769 -58.24 -18.15 17.20
C LEU A 769 -58.71 -19.44 17.88
N VAL A 770 -59.04 -19.36 19.17
CA VAL A 770 -59.48 -20.52 19.97
C VAL A 770 -60.76 -20.27 20.76
N ASN A 771 -61.07 -19.03 21.15
CA ASN A 771 -62.40 -18.67 21.64
C ASN A 771 -63.14 -17.83 20.58
N ASN A 772 -64.21 -18.40 20.04
CA ASN A 772 -65.13 -17.74 19.11
C ASN A 772 -66.59 -17.74 19.61
N THR A 773 -66.90 -18.40 20.73
CA THR A 773 -68.28 -18.82 21.08
C THR A 773 -68.65 -18.70 22.55
N TYR A 774 -67.70 -18.53 23.49
CA TYR A 774 -68.00 -18.56 24.92
C TYR A 774 -67.58 -17.29 25.66
N TRP A 775 -68.55 -16.67 26.34
CA TRP A 775 -68.41 -15.67 27.41
C TRP A 775 -67.32 -14.59 27.22
N ARG A 776 -67.73 -13.48 26.60
CA ARG A 776 -67.19 -12.17 26.97
C ARG A 776 -67.97 -11.67 28.17
N ASP A 777 -67.31 -11.43 29.31
CA ASP A 777 -67.92 -10.59 30.35
C ASP A 777 -68.13 -9.20 29.74
N SER A 778 -69.37 -8.70 29.79
CA SER A 778 -69.76 -7.39 29.28
C SER A 778 -69.58 -6.28 30.33
N SER A 779 -69.06 -6.62 31.50
CA SER A 779 -68.76 -5.71 32.60
C SER A 779 -67.26 -5.67 32.91
N ASN A 780 -66.78 -4.52 33.40
CA ASN A 780 -65.43 -4.40 33.99
C ASN A 780 -65.45 -5.00 35.41
N SER A 781 -65.67 -6.31 35.51
CA SER A 781 -65.54 -7.04 36.77
C SER A 781 -64.07 -7.39 37.05
N LYS A 782 -63.70 -7.47 38.33
CA LYS A 782 -62.33 -7.72 38.77
C LYS A 782 -62.19 -9.20 39.09
N ASN A 783 -61.36 -9.93 38.34
CA ASN A 783 -61.09 -11.35 38.60
C ASN A 783 -60.40 -11.53 39.95
N GLU A 784 -61.13 -12.04 40.95
CA GLU A 784 -60.59 -12.41 42.25
C GLU A 784 -60.34 -13.91 42.29
N PHE A 785 -59.06 -14.30 42.29
CA PHE A 785 -58.65 -15.69 42.46
C PHE A 785 -58.71 -16.08 43.94
N ASN A 786 -59.78 -16.77 44.33
CA ASN A 786 -59.81 -17.50 45.59
C ASN A 786 -58.94 -18.76 45.45
N LEU A 787 -57.93 -18.89 46.31
CA LEU A 787 -57.21 -20.14 46.52
C LEU A 787 -58.14 -21.11 47.24
N ALA A 788 -58.19 -22.36 46.78
CA ALA A 788 -58.68 -23.47 47.59
C ALA A 788 -57.59 -23.87 48.60
N GLU A 789 -58.02 -24.39 49.76
CA GLU A 789 -57.16 -24.82 50.87
C GLU A 789 -56.33 -26.08 50.56
#